data_AF-A0A432LJH7-F1
#
_entry.id   AF-A0A432LJH7-F1
#
_cell.length_a   1.000
_cell.length_b   1.000
_cell.length_c   1.000
_cell.angle_alpha   90.00
_cell.angle_beta   90.00
_cell.angle_gamma   90.00
#
_symmetry.space_group_name_H-M   'P 1'
#
loop_
_entity.id
_entity.type
_entity.pdbx_description
1 polymer ?
#
loop_
_entity_poly.entity_id
_entity_poly.type
_entity_poly.pdbx_seq_one_letter_code
_entity_poly.pdbx_strand_id
1 'polypeptide(L)'
;MRQTKLFFMLLLAMIMSATGALAQSVGTVFDYGTCKYKVSKKDLNDPSLNEAVVLEIGGTGKVVIPTEVQTPVGMDQEKYKVVGCSPWDSKVAEGVTEVEFSEGFREITANSLRKPQTLQKIIIPASCETVGHGCFLDCPALTSFEVKAGNTKYKAENGSLLSHDGTQLVYVPAGKTENYTVPTGVTEIMPSAFSCCKNMEKITIPASVTKISENADYPSFNTSGTHFTVESGNAKFKDIDGLLCDKAGKKLVHVPFKYDKLVEPENKLTIPASVTEVADNAAIGSNIKKLDLNNTKKIGNAAFNSCSALESVTIGKDVESIGQGAFTNCQFITKFEVDENNSKYKAVNDVLFTHDKKTLVLYPCGKENEYTVPEGTTKIDKFAFADVHKLPKVRIAKSVTTIEEAAFKGAKMLKTVEFLSPSQLQEIGTYAFQQTPLENVTIPSSVAKLGDASFADTEKLTEVHFAANTLLKELPGNLFQNAKNLEKVLFDGANQLEKINSYVFLNCPKLKEFTVPKTVKDIASGAFKGTAGLEKVGFEEGSVLERIGGGAFADCGIRHITLPEKVKLVQELAFDHCTNLTEITLPKIFEKVDQGAFNFCENLLRFKVEEGNMNYTTLDGMLCDITKKKLEVFPAGKADSKYTLVPYFEKVAPYCFYGSNKVTNITFPKTVTEIGIRAIALCNNLKSLSFMGEDNVPTLNANIMYQSGNLKNVTIFVRKKWYENAANNATITTYNNRFKEVHPSFVTATGYDRGTEFFPTSVDNVGVISFYEPRTSAIIQEKAVEPDYTDKLGKHWKKKEYTVSSILDFAYENAQTVKDIVVLADVGVVGLKAFKADSQLKGIYFVGKTPATLSSKDYEQPAGYPFKDGQAIYVRPSVVNAYKTAWEQDHTLGITSQIPQKTKGHGGTVCFPFDVKYPSGQGNNDIKPYVPVDYSHVHDASNPFVRAYSLDDYYIPAFTGAFIRSKETSAVTSYCEMDNDQAHTAITLSGYNPMADNRMVGAVEDTPLTNESGYQYYAFKQGKLVKLNNGVNFPYFKAYLRLKKTPAGAKSFRLVFGDEDPGETTGIDGVTESDSDNAPYYNLNGIRVTRPTQGVYIRNGKKIIIK
;
A
#
# COMPACT_ATOMS: atom_id res chain seq x y z
N MET A 1 -45.60 -10.01 -3.04
CA MET A 1 -44.15 -10.07 -3.39
C MET A 1 -43.32 -9.96 -2.11
N ARG A 2 -43.13 -11.08 -1.40
CA ARG A 2 -42.46 -11.13 -0.08
C ARG A 2 -41.15 -11.94 -0.08
N GLN A 3 -40.68 -12.40 -1.25
CA GLN A 3 -39.38 -13.07 -1.44
C GLN A 3 -38.32 -12.20 -2.16
N THR A 4 -38.69 -11.03 -2.68
CA THR A 4 -37.78 -10.11 -3.38
C THR A 4 -36.89 -9.26 -2.45
N LYS A 5 -37.17 -9.27 -1.13
CA LYS A 5 -36.38 -8.52 -0.13
C LYS A 5 -35.16 -9.27 0.42
N LEU A 6 -35.08 -10.60 0.24
CA LEU A 6 -33.94 -11.40 0.74
C LEU A 6 -32.82 -11.54 -0.31
N PHE A 7 -33.15 -11.51 -1.61
CA PHE A 7 -32.15 -11.56 -2.69
C PHE A 7 -31.45 -10.21 -2.94
N PHE A 8 -32.11 -9.08 -2.64
CA PHE A 8 -31.48 -7.75 -2.67
C PHE A 8 -30.60 -7.47 -1.44
N MET A 9 -30.86 -8.13 -0.30
CA MET A 9 -29.97 -8.04 0.87
C MET A 9 -28.71 -8.91 0.76
N LEU A 10 -28.70 -9.97 -0.05
CA LEU A 10 -27.50 -10.78 -0.31
C LEU A 10 -26.66 -10.28 -1.49
N LEU A 11 -27.27 -9.55 -2.45
CA LEU A 11 -26.51 -8.94 -3.56
C LEU A 11 -25.87 -7.59 -3.18
N LEU A 12 -26.50 -6.79 -2.31
CA LEU A 12 -25.86 -5.58 -1.76
C LEU A 12 -24.81 -5.91 -0.66
N ALA A 13 -24.93 -7.06 0.00
CA ALA A 13 -23.94 -7.56 0.96
C ALA A 13 -22.68 -8.18 0.30
N MET A 14 -22.64 -8.29 -1.04
CA MET A 14 -21.46 -8.78 -1.78
C MET A 14 -20.89 -7.79 -2.80
N ILE A 15 -21.47 -6.58 -2.96
CA ILE A 15 -20.80 -5.52 -3.71
C ILE A 15 -19.88 -4.78 -2.74
N MET A 16 -18.70 -5.40 -2.59
CA MET A 16 -17.47 -4.88 -1.99
C MET A 16 -17.35 -4.98 -0.48
N SER A 17 -17.28 -6.22 0.00
CA SER A 17 -16.24 -6.61 0.95
C SER A 17 -14.85 -6.35 0.34
N ALA A 18 -14.42 -5.09 0.39
CA ALA A 18 -13.03 -4.73 0.30
C ALA A 18 -12.81 -3.73 1.42
N THR A 19 -12.12 -4.18 2.46
CA THR A 19 -11.38 -3.35 3.41
C THR A 19 -10.25 -2.61 2.67
N GLY A 20 -10.59 -1.89 1.60
CA GLY A 20 -9.69 -0.96 0.94
C GLY A 20 -9.59 0.25 1.84
N ALA A 21 -8.53 0.29 2.65
CA ALA A 21 -8.16 1.49 3.36
C ALA A 21 -8.08 2.64 2.35
N LEU A 22 -8.92 3.66 2.55
CA LEU A 22 -8.87 4.90 1.79
C LEU A 22 -7.78 5.80 2.41
N ALA A 23 -6.97 6.43 1.57
CA ALA A 23 -5.94 7.40 1.92
C ALA A 23 -6.45 8.46 2.90
N GLN A 24 -5.78 8.78 4.02
CA GLN A 24 -6.31 9.76 5.01
C GLN A 24 -5.98 11.22 4.67
N SER A 25 -6.42 11.68 3.50
CA SER A 25 -6.51 13.12 3.18
C SER A 25 -7.89 13.70 3.53
N VAL A 26 -8.07 15.01 3.44
CA VAL A 26 -9.39 15.64 3.60
C VAL A 26 -10.43 14.94 2.70
N GLY A 27 -11.59 14.60 3.26
CA GLY A 27 -12.69 13.87 2.63
C GLY A 27 -12.72 12.35 2.89
N THR A 28 -11.73 11.79 3.58
CA THR A 28 -11.69 10.34 3.87
C THR A 28 -12.74 9.93 4.88
N VAL A 29 -13.44 8.84 4.61
CA VAL A 29 -14.51 8.33 5.47
C VAL A 29 -14.02 7.10 6.23
N PHE A 30 -14.32 7.04 7.52
CA PHE A 30 -13.98 5.91 8.38
C PHE A 30 -15.07 5.66 9.44
N ASP A 31 -15.19 4.41 9.87
CA ASP A 31 -16.10 4.00 10.95
C ASP A 31 -15.43 4.20 12.33
N TYR A 32 -16.22 4.65 13.32
CA TYR A 32 -15.84 4.64 14.74
C TYR A 32 -17.08 4.40 15.61
N GLY A 33 -17.10 3.30 16.36
CA GLY A 33 -18.29 2.83 17.07
C GLY A 33 -19.41 2.46 16.09
N THR A 34 -20.63 2.95 16.33
CA THR A 34 -21.77 2.76 15.42
C THR A 34 -21.89 3.88 14.38
N CYS A 35 -20.95 4.82 14.33
CA CYS A 35 -21.02 6.02 13.52
C CYS A 35 -19.94 6.03 12.42
N LYS A 36 -20.19 6.80 11.36
CA LYS A 36 -19.18 7.13 10.33
C LYS A 36 -18.77 8.57 10.43
N TYR A 37 -17.50 8.82 10.17
CA TYR A 37 -16.88 10.13 10.22
C TYR A 37 -16.15 10.42 8.91
N LYS A 38 -16.04 11.70 8.56
CA LYS A 38 -15.31 12.19 7.40
C LYS A 38 -14.20 13.12 7.88
N VAL A 39 -12.95 12.88 7.50
CA VAL A 39 -11.81 13.76 7.78
C VAL A 39 -12.08 15.13 7.16
N SER A 40 -12.19 16.17 7.98
CA SER A 40 -12.38 17.56 7.53
C SER A 40 -11.07 18.35 7.51
N LYS A 41 -10.07 17.93 8.31
CA LYS A 41 -8.74 18.53 8.34
C LYS A 41 -7.69 17.47 8.67
N LYS A 42 -6.55 17.54 7.96
CA LYS A 42 -5.39 16.65 8.13
C LYS A 42 -4.11 17.47 8.20
N ASP A 43 -3.34 17.29 9.27
CA ASP A 43 -2.02 17.90 9.45
C ASP A 43 -1.00 16.81 9.84
N LEU A 44 0.01 16.60 8.98
CA LEU A 44 1.04 15.57 9.22
C LEU A 44 2.13 16.00 10.21
N ASN A 45 2.24 17.30 10.51
CA ASN A 45 3.22 17.86 11.43
C ASN A 45 2.65 17.99 12.85
N ASP A 46 1.38 18.40 12.97
CA ASP A 46 0.64 18.47 14.23
C ASP A 46 -0.71 17.73 14.15
N PRO A 47 -0.71 16.40 14.31
CA PRO A 47 -1.92 15.58 14.33
C PRO A 47 -2.96 15.99 15.39
N SER A 48 -2.60 16.80 16.39
CA SER A 48 -3.56 17.32 17.38
C SER A 48 -4.54 18.35 16.78
N LEU A 49 -4.23 18.84 15.58
CA LEU A 49 -5.05 19.76 14.79
C LEU A 49 -5.95 19.03 13.77
N ASN A 50 -5.93 17.70 13.75
CA ASN A 50 -6.79 16.90 12.91
C ASN A 50 -8.26 17.00 13.35
N GLU A 51 -9.14 17.12 12.37
CA GLU A 51 -10.58 17.28 12.60
C GLU A 51 -11.37 16.32 11.71
N ALA A 52 -12.47 15.82 12.27
CA ALA A 52 -13.45 15.03 11.55
C ALA A 52 -14.86 15.57 11.80
N VAL A 53 -15.75 15.27 10.86
CA VAL A 53 -17.17 15.59 10.95
C VAL A 53 -18.01 14.32 10.87
N VAL A 54 -19.17 14.32 11.53
CA VAL A 54 -20.10 13.19 11.54
C VAL A 54 -20.74 13.00 10.18
N LEU A 55 -20.60 11.83 9.58
CA LEU A 55 -21.22 11.46 8.30
C LEU A 55 -22.43 10.54 8.49
N GLU A 56 -22.41 9.63 9.45
CA GLU A 56 -23.55 8.75 9.71
C GLU A 56 -23.64 8.49 11.22
N ILE A 57 -24.81 8.72 11.81
CA ILE A 57 -25.12 8.33 13.18
C ILE A 57 -25.87 7.01 13.12
N GLY A 58 -25.17 5.90 13.34
CA GLY A 58 -25.78 4.58 13.42
C GLY A 58 -26.06 4.15 14.86
N GLY A 59 -26.72 3.00 15.01
CA GLY A 59 -27.12 2.43 16.30
C GLY A 59 -28.62 2.50 16.56
N THR A 60 -29.01 2.30 17.83
CA THR A 60 -30.41 2.33 18.30
C THR A 60 -30.53 3.06 19.63
N GLY A 61 -31.66 3.71 19.89
CA GLY A 61 -31.89 4.44 21.14
C GLY A 61 -31.09 5.75 21.20
N LYS A 62 -30.51 6.05 22.36
CA LYS A 62 -29.66 7.23 22.56
C LYS A 62 -28.25 6.99 22.03
N VAL A 63 -27.77 7.87 21.17
CA VAL A 63 -26.39 7.86 20.63
C VAL A 63 -25.66 9.12 21.06
N VAL A 64 -24.48 8.95 21.65
CA VAL A 64 -23.59 10.05 22.05
C VAL A 64 -22.48 10.19 21.03
N ILE A 65 -22.36 11.36 20.40
CA ILE A 65 -21.25 11.70 19.51
C ILE A 65 -20.06 12.11 20.37
N PRO A 66 -18.92 11.40 20.31
CA PRO A 66 -17.76 11.67 21.14
C PRO A 66 -17.00 12.93 20.70
N THR A 67 -16.22 13.51 21.61
CA THR A 67 -15.33 14.66 21.33
C THR A 67 -14.19 14.32 20.36
N GLU A 68 -13.72 13.07 20.38
CA GLU A 68 -12.59 12.59 19.58
C GLU A 68 -12.89 11.19 19.05
N VAL A 69 -12.46 10.92 17.82
CA VAL A 69 -12.55 9.61 17.17
C VAL A 69 -11.19 9.20 16.62
N GLN A 70 -10.98 7.91 16.45
CA GLN A 70 -9.73 7.37 15.89
C GLN A 70 -10.02 6.59 14.61
N THR A 71 -9.18 6.75 13.59
CA THR A 71 -9.26 5.91 12.39
C THR A 71 -8.94 4.44 12.74
N PRO A 72 -9.56 3.47 12.04
CA PRO A 72 -9.40 2.05 12.34
C PRO A 72 -8.02 1.49 11.96
N VAL A 73 -7.75 0.26 12.38
CA VAL A 73 -6.57 -0.51 11.96
C VAL A 73 -6.57 -0.66 10.42
N GLY A 74 -5.43 -0.42 9.79
CA GLY A 74 -5.29 -0.36 8.33
C GLY A 74 -5.29 1.06 7.77
N MET A 75 -5.59 2.06 8.60
CA MET A 75 -5.40 3.50 8.32
C MET A 75 -4.24 4.06 9.17
N ASP A 76 -4.10 5.39 9.26
CA ASP A 76 -3.08 6.07 10.08
C ASP A 76 -3.23 5.89 11.60
N GLN A 77 -4.38 5.41 12.05
CA GLN A 77 -4.77 5.31 13.45
C GLN A 77 -4.62 6.64 14.22
N GLU A 78 -4.79 7.76 13.52
CA GLU A 78 -4.78 9.08 14.13
C GLU A 78 -6.11 9.44 14.78
N LYS A 79 -6.02 10.32 15.76
CA LYS A 79 -7.15 10.90 16.48
C LYS A 79 -7.61 12.17 15.78
N TYR A 80 -8.91 12.37 15.73
CA TYR A 80 -9.56 13.48 15.09
C TYR A 80 -10.58 14.08 16.06
N LYS A 81 -10.49 15.40 16.28
CA LYS A 81 -11.51 16.13 17.02
C LYS A 81 -12.80 16.15 16.21
N VAL A 82 -13.91 15.75 16.80
CA VAL A 82 -15.22 15.81 16.15
C VAL A 82 -15.78 17.21 16.30
N VAL A 83 -15.67 18.02 15.25
CA VAL A 83 -15.99 19.46 15.32
C VAL A 83 -17.39 19.78 14.80
N GLY A 84 -17.99 18.90 14.00
CA GLY A 84 -19.30 19.15 13.41
C GLY A 84 -19.93 17.97 12.67
N CYS A 85 -20.97 18.24 11.89
CA CYS A 85 -21.59 17.27 10.96
C CYS A 85 -21.13 17.51 9.53
N SER A 86 -21.12 16.45 8.70
CA SER A 86 -20.92 16.61 7.28
C SER A 86 -22.14 17.33 6.67
N PRO A 87 -21.95 18.45 5.96
CA PRO A 87 -23.05 19.15 5.29
C PRO A 87 -23.66 18.23 4.24
N TRP A 88 -24.99 18.24 4.14
CA TRP A 88 -25.82 17.47 3.17
C TRP A 88 -25.75 15.94 3.22
N ASP A 89 -24.60 15.38 3.58
CA ASP A 89 -24.34 13.95 3.52
C ASP A 89 -24.72 13.22 4.83
N SER A 90 -24.89 13.96 5.92
CA SER A 90 -25.04 13.33 7.24
C SER A 90 -26.38 12.64 7.44
N LYS A 91 -26.34 11.38 7.85
CA LYS A 91 -27.51 10.50 8.02
C LYS A 91 -27.67 10.05 9.46
N VAL A 92 -28.89 9.69 9.84
CA VAL A 92 -29.22 9.10 11.15
C VAL A 92 -29.98 7.80 10.89
N ALA A 93 -29.59 6.71 11.55
CA ALA A 93 -30.25 5.42 11.41
C ALA A 93 -31.64 5.42 12.05
N GLU A 94 -32.60 4.70 11.44
CA GLU A 94 -34.00 4.55 11.88
C GLU A 94 -34.19 3.84 13.24
N GLY A 95 -33.11 3.51 13.94
CA GLY A 95 -33.16 3.02 15.32
C GLY A 95 -32.90 4.10 16.36
N VAL A 96 -32.30 5.23 15.96
CA VAL A 96 -31.83 6.27 16.87
C VAL A 96 -33.02 7.14 17.31
N THR A 97 -33.20 7.29 18.62
CA THR A 97 -34.27 8.10 19.23
C THR A 97 -33.75 9.38 19.86
N GLU A 98 -32.47 9.44 20.25
CA GLU A 98 -31.86 10.62 20.85
C GLU A 98 -30.41 10.76 20.36
N VAL A 99 -30.00 11.99 20.03
CA VAL A 99 -28.61 12.32 19.71
C VAL A 99 -28.10 13.35 20.71
N GLU A 100 -26.99 13.04 21.36
CA GLU A 100 -26.26 13.97 22.24
C GLU A 100 -24.88 14.23 21.68
N PHE A 101 -24.51 15.50 21.48
CA PHE A 101 -23.16 15.86 21.08
C PHE A 101 -22.31 16.21 22.30
N SER A 102 -21.08 15.70 22.36
CA SER A 102 -20.14 15.97 23.45
C SER A 102 -19.50 17.35 23.35
N GLU A 103 -18.96 17.85 24.46
CA GLU A 103 -18.18 19.09 24.50
C GLU A 103 -16.99 19.05 23.53
N GLY A 104 -16.72 20.18 22.88
CA GLY A 104 -15.76 20.31 21.77
C GLY A 104 -16.42 20.31 20.39
N PHE A 105 -17.65 19.83 20.28
CA PHE A 105 -18.48 19.92 19.07
C PHE A 105 -18.96 21.36 18.88
N ARG A 106 -18.68 21.96 17.73
CA ARG A 106 -18.91 23.40 17.47
C ARG A 106 -20.11 23.65 16.57
N GLU A 107 -20.32 22.80 15.57
CA GLU A 107 -21.28 23.10 14.50
C GLU A 107 -22.15 21.91 14.09
N ILE A 108 -23.47 22.04 14.24
CA ILE A 108 -24.43 21.18 13.55
C ILE A 108 -24.66 21.79 12.17
N THR A 109 -23.83 21.40 11.19
CA THR A 109 -23.77 22.07 9.89
C THR A 109 -25.10 21.97 9.13
N ALA A 110 -25.39 22.98 8.29
CA ALA A 110 -26.63 23.04 7.52
C ALA A 110 -26.95 21.74 6.76
N ASN A 111 -28.24 21.39 6.68
CA ASN A 111 -28.76 20.15 6.08
C ASN A 111 -28.35 18.84 6.74
N SER A 112 -27.82 18.88 7.96
CA SER A 112 -27.49 17.66 8.69
C SER A 112 -28.69 17.04 9.40
N LEU A 113 -28.58 15.73 9.68
CA LEU A 113 -29.50 14.98 10.54
C LEU A 113 -30.97 15.02 10.10
N ARG A 114 -31.22 14.85 8.80
CA ARG A 114 -32.56 14.94 8.20
C ARG A 114 -33.19 13.58 7.97
N LYS A 115 -34.54 13.53 7.97
CA LYS A 115 -35.40 12.38 7.64
C LYS A 115 -35.50 11.19 8.61
N PRO A 116 -34.82 11.08 9.78
CA PRO A 116 -35.07 9.95 10.67
C PRO A 116 -36.51 9.94 11.17
N GLN A 117 -37.19 8.81 11.04
CA GLN A 117 -38.57 8.67 11.48
C GLN A 117 -38.68 8.42 12.99
N THR A 118 -37.58 8.07 13.65
CA THR A 118 -37.54 7.69 15.08
C THR A 118 -36.89 8.71 15.99
N LEU A 119 -36.20 9.72 15.46
CA LEU A 119 -35.44 10.69 16.25
C LEU A 119 -36.40 11.60 17.01
N GLN A 120 -36.38 11.55 18.35
CA GLN A 120 -37.28 12.25 19.25
C GLN A 120 -36.65 13.46 19.94
N LYS A 121 -35.33 13.41 20.17
CA LYS A 121 -34.62 14.44 20.95
C LYS A 121 -33.21 14.72 20.43
N ILE A 122 -32.83 16.00 20.46
CA ILE A 122 -31.46 16.47 20.21
C ILE A 122 -30.95 17.20 21.46
N ILE A 123 -29.75 16.85 21.90
CA ILE A 123 -29.06 17.50 23.02
C ILE A 123 -27.83 18.25 22.50
N ILE A 124 -27.83 19.57 22.70
CA ILE A 124 -26.81 20.51 22.23
C ILE A 124 -25.83 20.84 23.37
N PRO A 125 -24.50 20.65 23.20
CA PRO A 125 -23.48 20.89 24.23
C PRO A 125 -23.24 22.39 24.46
N ALA A 126 -22.53 22.73 25.54
CA ALA A 126 -22.14 24.11 25.84
C ALA A 126 -21.22 24.71 24.76
N SER A 127 -20.36 23.89 24.15
CA SER A 127 -19.44 24.27 23.07
C SER A 127 -20.08 24.53 21.71
N CYS A 128 -21.36 24.21 21.50
CA CYS A 128 -21.99 24.39 20.20
C CYS A 128 -22.24 25.88 19.92
N GLU A 129 -21.62 26.37 18.84
CA GLU A 129 -21.67 27.75 18.41
C GLU A 129 -22.77 27.97 17.35
N THR A 130 -22.99 26.98 16.49
CA THR A 130 -23.87 27.10 15.32
C THR A 130 -24.75 25.87 15.13
N VAL A 131 -26.05 26.10 14.95
CA VAL A 131 -27.00 25.13 14.39
C VAL A 131 -27.45 25.68 13.04
N GLY A 132 -27.04 25.00 11.96
CA GLY A 132 -27.29 25.43 10.60
C GLY A 132 -28.77 25.37 10.22
N HIS A 133 -29.12 26.05 9.14
CA HIS A 133 -30.45 25.96 8.53
C HIS A 133 -30.66 24.59 7.84
N GLY A 134 -31.91 24.16 7.68
CA GLY A 134 -32.23 22.86 7.08
C GLY A 134 -31.82 21.63 7.91
N CYS A 135 -31.34 21.82 9.15
CA CYS A 135 -31.13 20.72 10.08
C CYS A 135 -32.48 20.12 10.49
N PHE A 136 -32.49 18.82 10.80
CA PHE A 136 -33.68 18.14 11.35
C PHE A 136 -34.94 18.17 10.45
N LEU A 137 -34.79 18.49 9.16
CA LEU A 137 -35.90 18.46 8.20
C LEU A 137 -36.50 17.06 8.12
N ASP A 138 -37.83 16.99 8.06
CA ASP A 138 -38.60 15.75 7.91
C ASP A 138 -38.33 14.72 9.02
N CYS A 139 -38.15 15.18 10.26
CA CYS A 139 -38.05 14.34 11.46
C CYS A 139 -39.39 14.32 12.23
N PRO A 140 -40.40 13.55 11.79
CA PRO A 140 -41.76 13.62 12.34
C PRO A 140 -41.88 13.14 13.79
N ALA A 141 -40.90 12.43 14.32
CA ALA A 141 -40.86 12.03 15.73
C ALA A 141 -40.17 13.06 16.63
N LEU A 142 -39.50 14.08 16.09
CA LEU A 142 -38.73 15.03 16.89
C LEU A 142 -39.68 15.91 17.68
N THR A 143 -39.64 15.82 19.00
CA THR A 143 -40.56 16.55 19.91
C THR A 143 -39.85 17.58 20.79
N SER A 144 -38.53 17.47 20.98
CA SER A 144 -37.80 18.36 21.90
C SER A 144 -36.33 18.56 21.58
N PHE A 145 -35.84 19.78 21.85
CA PHE A 145 -34.42 20.11 22.01
C PHE A 145 -34.07 20.28 23.50
N GLU A 146 -32.86 19.88 23.88
CA GLU A 146 -32.21 20.22 25.15
C GLU A 146 -30.91 20.97 24.86
N VAL A 147 -30.61 22.01 25.63
CA VAL A 147 -29.33 22.74 25.56
C VAL A 147 -28.63 22.63 26.91
N LYS A 148 -27.39 22.16 26.92
CA LYS A 148 -26.60 22.01 28.15
C LYS A 148 -26.28 23.37 28.77
N ALA A 149 -26.18 23.39 30.10
CA ALA A 149 -25.82 24.58 30.86
C ALA A 149 -24.45 25.12 30.39
N GLY A 150 -24.35 26.44 30.24
CA GLY A 150 -23.13 27.12 29.76
C GLY A 150 -23.11 27.40 28.25
N ASN A 151 -24.05 26.90 27.45
CA ASN A 151 -24.17 27.33 26.06
C ASN A 151 -24.53 28.82 25.99
N THR A 152 -23.72 29.60 25.27
CA THR A 152 -23.87 31.07 25.15
C THR A 152 -24.66 31.52 23.93
N LYS A 153 -25.08 30.57 23.08
CA LYS A 153 -25.73 30.82 21.78
C LYS A 153 -27.18 30.40 21.74
N TYR A 154 -27.54 29.32 22.42
CA TYR A 154 -28.88 28.75 22.37
C TYR A 154 -29.45 28.47 23.77
N LYS A 155 -30.78 28.36 23.82
CA LYS A 155 -31.53 27.77 24.94
C LYS A 155 -32.72 26.97 24.39
N ALA A 156 -33.29 26.10 25.21
CA ALA A 156 -34.54 25.41 24.90
C ALA A 156 -35.70 26.00 25.70
N GLU A 157 -36.84 26.26 25.05
CA GLU A 157 -38.07 26.71 25.68
C GLU A 157 -39.26 25.97 25.08
N ASN A 158 -40.10 25.36 25.91
CA ASN A 158 -41.21 24.48 25.48
C ASN A 158 -40.78 23.37 24.51
N GLY A 159 -39.54 22.89 24.61
CA GLY A 159 -38.96 21.90 23.69
C GLY A 159 -38.53 22.45 22.32
N SER A 160 -38.72 23.74 22.04
CA SER A 160 -38.22 24.42 20.85
C SER A 160 -36.83 25.04 21.12
N LEU A 161 -36.02 25.21 20.07
CA LEU A 161 -34.69 25.81 20.15
C LEU A 161 -34.78 27.32 19.87
N LEU A 162 -34.24 28.13 20.77
CA LEU A 162 -34.18 29.59 20.68
C LEU A 162 -32.72 30.06 20.79
N SER A 163 -32.46 31.31 20.38
CA SER A 163 -31.24 32.02 20.76
C SER A 163 -31.14 32.14 22.28
N HIS A 164 -29.92 32.28 22.80
CA HIS A 164 -29.66 32.33 24.25
C HIS A 164 -30.47 33.44 24.96
N ASP A 165 -30.60 34.61 24.34
CA ASP A 165 -31.42 35.72 24.85
C ASP A 165 -32.94 35.48 24.71
N GLY A 166 -33.36 34.51 23.89
CA GLY A 166 -34.75 34.18 23.60
C GLY A 166 -35.44 35.05 22.56
N THR A 167 -34.70 35.91 21.86
CA THR A 167 -35.27 36.83 20.86
C THR A 167 -35.49 36.18 19.50
N GLN A 168 -34.79 35.09 19.19
CA GLN A 168 -34.89 34.38 17.92
C GLN A 168 -35.41 32.95 18.13
N LEU A 169 -36.45 32.58 17.39
CA LEU A 169 -36.93 31.19 17.31
C LEU A 169 -36.16 30.47 16.22
N VAL A 170 -35.30 29.52 16.62
CA VAL A 170 -34.36 28.84 15.72
C VAL A 170 -34.98 27.58 15.13
N TYR A 171 -35.59 26.71 15.95
CA TYR A 171 -36.27 25.49 15.50
C TYR A 171 -37.46 25.10 16.38
N VAL A 172 -38.53 24.66 15.73
CA VAL A 172 -39.70 24.00 16.30
C VAL A 172 -39.68 22.54 15.88
N PRO A 173 -39.77 21.59 16.83
CA PRO A 173 -39.79 20.17 16.52
C PRO A 173 -41.00 19.77 15.65
N ALA A 174 -40.76 19.09 14.52
CA ALA A 174 -41.78 18.71 13.55
C ALA A 174 -42.80 17.68 14.07
N GLY A 175 -42.50 16.97 15.16
CA GLY A 175 -43.41 16.04 15.83
C GLY A 175 -44.47 16.71 16.71
N LYS A 176 -44.47 18.04 16.82
CA LYS A 176 -45.57 18.78 17.47
C LYS A 176 -46.78 18.85 16.53
N THR A 177 -47.95 18.45 17.02
CA THR A 177 -49.18 18.33 16.21
C THR A 177 -50.30 19.30 16.62
N GLU A 178 -50.24 19.88 17.82
CA GLU A 178 -51.25 20.79 18.34
C GLU A 178 -51.05 22.24 17.85
N ASN A 179 -51.96 23.14 18.25
CA ASN A 179 -51.79 24.58 18.07
C ASN A 179 -50.46 25.06 18.67
N TYR A 180 -49.66 25.78 17.89
CA TYR A 180 -48.40 26.35 18.35
C TYR A 180 -48.47 27.88 18.38
N THR A 181 -48.18 28.45 19.55
CA THR A 181 -47.99 29.90 19.71
C THR A 181 -46.50 30.17 19.87
N VAL A 182 -45.96 31.05 19.02
CA VAL A 182 -44.57 31.51 19.16
C VAL A 182 -44.39 32.20 20.51
N PRO A 183 -43.33 31.91 21.29
CA PRO A 183 -43.13 32.53 22.61
C PRO A 183 -43.10 34.07 22.55
N THR A 184 -43.68 34.74 23.54
CA THR A 184 -43.86 36.21 23.56
C THR A 184 -42.56 37.02 23.66
N GLY A 185 -41.43 36.37 24.00
CA GLY A 185 -40.10 37.00 23.97
C GLY A 185 -39.46 37.02 22.59
N VAL A 186 -39.97 36.24 21.63
CA VAL A 186 -39.41 36.11 20.29
C VAL A 186 -39.81 37.32 19.45
N THR A 187 -38.82 37.97 18.85
CA THR A 187 -38.97 39.09 17.91
C THR A 187 -38.71 38.68 16.47
N GLU A 188 -37.98 37.58 16.26
CA GLU A 188 -37.59 37.07 14.94
C GLU A 188 -37.81 35.56 14.81
N ILE A 189 -38.48 35.15 13.73
CA ILE A 189 -38.57 33.74 13.32
C ILE A 189 -37.47 33.47 12.30
N MET A 190 -36.58 32.52 12.61
CA MET A 190 -35.40 32.23 11.80
C MET A 190 -35.71 31.28 10.63
N PRO A 191 -34.86 31.28 9.58
CA PRO A 191 -35.00 30.30 8.52
C PRO A 191 -34.96 28.86 9.06
N SER A 192 -35.80 28.00 8.51
CA SER A 192 -36.13 26.65 8.97
C SER A 192 -36.91 26.50 10.29
N ALA A 193 -37.29 27.57 10.98
CA ALA A 193 -37.91 27.49 12.31
C ALA A 193 -39.10 26.51 12.39
N PHE A 194 -39.99 26.47 11.40
CA PHE A 194 -41.16 25.59 11.37
C PHE A 194 -41.05 24.44 10.36
N SER A 195 -39.86 24.16 9.82
CA SER A 195 -39.78 23.23 8.70
C SER A 195 -40.33 21.83 8.99
N CYS A 196 -41.15 21.34 8.08
CA CYS A 196 -41.83 20.04 8.12
C CYS A 196 -42.77 19.82 9.32
N CYS A 197 -43.30 20.90 9.93
CA CYS A 197 -44.39 20.84 10.92
C CYS A 197 -45.75 20.53 10.24
N LYS A 198 -45.81 19.43 9.47
CA LYS A 198 -46.90 19.07 8.54
C LYS A 198 -48.25 18.77 9.22
N ASN A 199 -48.19 18.36 10.49
CA ASN A 199 -49.36 17.96 11.28
C ASN A 199 -49.83 19.04 12.25
N MET A 200 -49.17 20.21 12.25
CA MET A 200 -49.56 21.33 13.10
C MET A 200 -50.87 21.93 12.59
N GLU A 201 -51.86 22.07 13.48
CA GLU A 201 -53.17 22.63 13.07
C GLU A 201 -53.05 24.13 12.79
N LYS A 202 -52.64 24.91 13.80
CA LYS A 202 -52.55 26.37 13.73
C LYS A 202 -51.22 26.90 14.22
N ILE A 203 -50.72 27.94 13.55
CA ILE A 203 -49.55 28.71 14.00
C ILE A 203 -49.99 30.12 14.36
N THR A 204 -49.75 30.53 15.61
CA THR A 204 -50.09 31.86 16.12
C THR A 204 -48.84 32.75 16.18
N ILE A 205 -48.89 33.89 15.49
CA ILE A 205 -47.83 34.91 15.47
C ILE A 205 -48.17 36.02 16.47
N PRO A 206 -47.40 36.18 17.56
CA PRO A 206 -47.70 37.12 18.62
C PRO A 206 -47.32 38.56 18.24
N ALA A 207 -47.74 39.53 19.06
CA ALA A 207 -47.42 40.94 18.85
C ALA A 207 -45.90 41.24 18.87
N SER A 208 -45.10 40.42 19.55
CA SER A 208 -43.64 40.58 19.68
C SER A 208 -42.87 40.31 18.39
N VAL A 209 -43.40 39.46 17.49
CA VAL A 209 -42.71 39.09 16.25
C VAL A 209 -42.76 40.25 15.26
N THR A 210 -41.59 40.81 14.97
CA THR A 210 -41.42 41.93 14.03
C THR A 210 -40.68 41.54 12.77
N LYS A 211 -40.09 40.34 12.73
CA LYS A 211 -39.32 39.86 11.60
C LYS A 211 -39.55 38.36 11.38
N ILE A 212 -39.71 37.98 10.11
CA ILE A 212 -39.65 36.60 9.64
C ILE A 212 -38.51 36.58 8.64
N SER A 213 -37.47 35.81 8.94
CA SER A 213 -36.28 35.75 8.12
C SER A 213 -36.39 34.60 7.13
N GLU A 214 -36.34 34.94 5.85
CA GLU A 214 -36.38 33.96 4.77
C GLU A 214 -34.98 33.60 4.28
N ASN A 215 -34.80 32.34 3.92
CA ASN A 215 -33.64 31.83 3.20
C ASN A 215 -34.16 31.08 1.97
N ALA A 216 -33.53 31.27 0.81
CA ALA A 216 -33.97 30.69 -0.45
C ALA A 216 -34.11 29.15 -0.38
N ASP A 217 -33.18 28.48 0.29
CA ASP A 217 -33.18 27.01 0.43
C ASP A 217 -33.95 26.53 1.69
N TYR A 218 -34.03 27.38 2.72
CA TYR A 218 -34.52 27.02 4.07
C TYR A 218 -35.57 27.99 4.60
N PRO A 219 -36.75 28.08 3.96
CA PRO A 219 -37.77 29.03 4.38
C PRO A 219 -38.29 28.76 5.79
N SER A 220 -38.76 29.83 6.44
CA SER A 220 -39.19 29.79 7.84
C SER A 220 -40.31 28.76 8.07
N PHE A 221 -41.26 28.66 7.13
CA PHE A 221 -42.47 27.83 7.26
C PHE A 221 -42.58 26.66 6.28
N ASN A 222 -41.44 26.13 5.81
CA ASN A 222 -41.41 25.04 4.83
C ASN A 222 -42.34 23.86 5.20
N THR A 223 -43.40 23.58 4.43
CA THR A 223 -44.35 22.47 4.68
C THR A 223 -44.96 22.48 6.11
N SER A 224 -45.52 23.62 6.54
CA SER A 224 -46.05 23.79 7.91
C SER A 224 -47.52 24.19 7.94
N GLY A 225 -48.26 23.66 8.92
CA GLY A 225 -49.55 24.21 9.32
C GLY A 225 -50.74 23.94 8.39
N THR A 226 -51.95 24.26 8.88
CA THR A 226 -53.17 24.36 8.05
C THR A 226 -53.68 25.81 7.91
N HIS A 227 -53.48 26.67 8.92
CA HIS A 227 -53.74 28.11 8.84
C HIS A 227 -52.91 28.91 9.85
N PHE A 228 -52.73 30.20 9.59
CA PHE A 228 -52.11 31.17 10.49
C PHE A 228 -53.14 32.00 11.27
N THR A 229 -52.75 32.49 12.44
CA THR A 229 -53.45 33.57 13.15
C THR A 229 -52.42 34.57 13.62
N VAL A 230 -52.66 35.86 13.38
CA VAL A 230 -51.78 36.93 13.82
C VAL A 230 -52.50 37.76 14.88
N GLU A 231 -51.87 37.94 16.03
CA GLU A 231 -52.45 38.76 17.11
C GLU A 231 -52.71 40.19 16.65
N SER A 232 -53.85 40.76 17.05
CA SER A 232 -54.30 42.08 16.61
C SER A 232 -53.28 43.21 16.87
N GLY A 233 -52.48 43.05 17.93
CA GLY A 233 -51.39 43.95 18.31
C GLY A 233 -50.11 43.83 17.47
N ASN A 234 -50.00 42.88 16.53
CA ASN A 234 -48.80 42.74 15.71
C ASN A 234 -48.65 43.93 14.73
N ALA A 235 -47.49 44.57 14.75
CA ALA A 235 -47.21 45.78 13.97
C ALA A 235 -46.76 45.51 12.53
N LYS A 236 -46.39 44.27 12.18
CA LYS A 236 -45.69 43.92 10.92
C LYS A 236 -46.47 42.97 10.04
N PHE A 237 -47.29 42.11 10.62
CA PHE A 237 -48.03 41.08 9.93
C PHE A 237 -49.53 41.15 10.25
N LYS A 238 -50.33 40.49 9.42
CA LYS A 238 -51.72 40.11 9.70
C LYS A 238 -52.01 38.82 8.94
N ASP A 239 -53.05 38.10 9.33
CA ASP A 239 -53.60 37.05 8.49
C ASP A 239 -54.79 37.57 7.66
N ILE A 240 -54.92 37.06 6.44
CA ILE A 240 -56.10 37.24 5.58
C ILE A 240 -56.64 35.83 5.30
N ASP A 241 -57.77 35.51 5.93
CA ASP A 241 -58.39 34.19 5.88
C ASP A 241 -57.45 33.03 6.28
N GLY A 242 -56.44 33.28 7.12
CA GLY A 242 -55.48 32.26 7.53
C GLY A 242 -54.22 32.15 6.64
N LEU A 243 -54.10 32.98 5.60
CA LEU A 243 -52.85 33.24 4.89
C LEU A 243 -52.05 34.32 5.61
N LEU A 244 -50.74 34.13 5.77
CA LEU A 244 -49.88 35.11 6.44
C LEU A 244 -49.49 36.22 5.45
N CYS A 245 -49.79 37.47 5.80
CA CYS A 245 -49.50 38.64 4.97
C CYS A 245 -48.75 39.71 5.75
N ASP A 246 -48.14 40.64 5.03
CA ASP A 246 -47.67 41.89 5.61
C ASP A 246 -48.84 42.70 6.20
N LYS A 247 -48.55 43.65 7.10
CA LYS A 247 -49.58 44.44 7.77
C LYS A 247 -50.53 45.13 6.80
N ALA A 248 -50.03 45.59 5.65
CA ALA A 248 -50.84 46.23 4.62
C ALA A 248 -51.77 45.24 3.89
N GLY A 249 -51.45 43.95 3.85
CA GLY A 249 -52.17 42.93 3.09
C GLY A 249 -51.90 43.01 1.59
N LYS A 250 -50.72 43.53 1.24
CA LYS A 250 -50.24 43.72 -0.13
C LYS A 250 -49.24 42.65 -0.53
N LYS A 251 -48.56 42.04 0.43
CA LYS A 251 -47.58 40.97 0.23
C LYS A 251 -48.00 39.70 0.95
N LEU A 252 -48.18 38.62 0.20
CA LEU A 252 -48.38 37.28 0.74
C LEU A 252 -47.03 36.77 1.22
N VAL A 253 -46.91 36.60 2.53
CA VAL A 253 -45.69 36.14 3.19
C VAL A 253 -45.63 34.62 3.19
N HIS A 254 -46.72 33.95 3.57
CA HIS A 254 -46.77 32.48 3.57
C HIS A 254 -48.18 31.88 3.37
N VAL A 255 -48.19 30.71 2.73
CA VAL A 255 -49.32 29.79 2.55
C VAL A 255 -49.06 28.52 3.36
N PRO A 256 -50.04 28.05 4.16
CA PRO A 256 -49.92 26.79 4.90
C PRO A 256 -49.80 25.56 3.99
N PHE A 257 -49.12 24.52 4.49
CA PHE A 257 -48.91 23.26 3.74
C PHE A 257 -50.22 22.60 3.30
N LYS A 258 -51.17 22.45 4.22
CA LYS A 258 -52.52 21.93 3.94
C LYS A 258 -53.53 23.03 4.22
N TYR A 259 -53.47 24.10 3.44
CA TYR A 259 -54.38 25.23 3.61
C TYR A 259 -55.84 24.74 3.56
N ASP A 260 -56.55 24.91 4.67
CA ASP A 260 -57.87 24.34 4.94
C ASP A 260 -59.03 25.12 4.31
N LYS A 261 -58.72 26.21 3.61
CA LYS A 261 -59.69 27.06 2.90
C LYS A 261 -59.43 27.17 1.39
N LEU A 262 -58.86 26.13 0.78
CA LEU A 262 -58.81 26.03 -0.68
C LEU A 262 -60.22 25.97 -1.27
N VAL A 263 -60.39 26.54 -2.47
CA VAL A 263 -61.68 26.54 -3.16
C VAL A 263 -61.94 25.15 -3.76
N GLU A 264 -62.96 24.46 -3.25
CA GLU A 264 -63.41 23.15 -3.71
C GLU A 264 -64.36 23.24 -4.93
N PRO A 265 -64.48 22.19 -5.77
CA PRO A 265 -63.80 20.88 -5.70
C PRO A 265 -62.37 20.89 -6.28
N GLU A 266 -61.91 22.02 -6.81
CA GLU A 266 -60.68 22.11 -7.58
C GLU A 266 -59.42 22.19 -6.70
N ASN A 267 -59.55 22.30 -5.38
CA ASN A 267 -58.45 22.57 -4.44
C ASN A 267 -57.61 23.77 -4.92
N LYS A 268 -58.32 24.84 -5.34
CA LYS A 268 -57.75 26.03 -5.98
C LYS A 268 -57.35 27.07 -4.92
N LEU A 269 -56.13 27.60 -5.03
CA LEU A 269 -55.69 28.79 -4.31
C LEU A 269 -55.91 30.03 -5.19
N THR A 270 -56.76 30.94 -4.72
CA THR A 270 -56.93 32.28 -5.31
C THR A 270 -56.23 33.29 -4.43
N ILE A 271 -55.27 34.03 -4.98
CA ILE A 271 -54.56 35.07 -4.23
C ILE A 271 -55.53 36.23 -3.91
N PRO A 272 -55.61 36.69 -2.64
CA PRO A 272 -56.52 37.77 -2.26
C PRO A 272 -56.34 39.02 -3.13
N ALA A 273 -57.44 39.69 -3.50
CA ALA A 273 -57.41 40.82 -4.44
C ALA A 273 -56.52 41.99 -3.98
N SER A 274 -56.29 42.13 -2.67
CA SER A 274 -55.38 43.15 -2.12
C SER A 274 -53.90 42.82 -2.32
N VAL A 275 -53.55 41.54 -2.47
CA VAL A 275 -52.17 41.04 -2.55
C VAL A 275 -51.64 41.18 -3.97
N THR A 276 -50.62 42.01 -4.14
CA THR A 276 -49.95 42.28 -5.42
C THR A 276 -48.56 41.66 -5.51
N GLU A 277 -48.00 41.18 -4.41
CA GLU A 277 -46.68 40.56 -4.33
C GLU A 277 -46.77 39.22 -3.57
N VAL A 278 -46.17 38.18 -4.14
CA VAL A 278 -45.95 36.89 -3.46
C VAL A 278 -44.48 36.84 -3.04
N ALA A 279 -44.23 36.64 -1.75
CA ALA A 279 -42.87 36.57 -1.22
C ALA A 279 -42.09 35.36 -1.76
N ASP A 280 -40.77 35.42 -1.64
CA ASP A 280 -39.91 34.25 -1.83
C ASP A 280 -40.38 33.12 -0.91
N ASN A 281 -40.39 31.89 -1.42
CA ASN A 281 -40.82 30.68 -0.69
C ASN A 281 -42.24 30.66 -0.09
N ALA A 282 -43.11 31.61 -0.46
CA ALA A 282 -44.40 31.80 0.21
C ALA A 282 -45.25 30.52 0.36
N ALA A 283 -45.28 29.65 -0.65
CA ALA A 283 -46.11 28.45 -0.68
C ALA A 283 -45.29 27.16 -0.87
N ILE A 284 -44.01 27.15 -0.55
CA ILE A 284 -43.14 25.98 -0.75
C ILE A 284 -43.76 24.69 -0.17
N GLY A 285 -43.83 23.65 -1.00
CA GLY A 285 -44.35 22.35 -0.61
C GLY A 285 -45.87 22.28 -0.43
N SER A 286 -46.61 23.38 -0.60
CA SER A 286 -48.05 23.43 -0.32
C SER A 286 -48.85 22.46 -1.18
N ASN A 287 -49.87 21.85 -0.59
CA ASN A 287 -50.76 20.89 -1.23
C ASN A 287 -51.88 21.61 -2.00
N ILE A 288 -51.49 22.39 -3.01
CA ILE A 288 -52.39 23.12 -3.91
C ILE A 288 -52.48 22.44 -5.27
N LYS A 289 -53.67 22.38 -5.88
CA LYS A 289 -53.85 21.76 -7.22
C LYS A 289 -53.95 22.77 -8.35
N LYS A 290 -54.63 23.91 -8.12
CA LYS A 290 -54.74 24.99 -9.10
C LYS A 290 -54.34 26.32 -8.47
N LEU A 291 -53.63 27.14 -9.24
CA LEU A 291 -53.15 28.44 -8.78
C LEU A 291 -53.57 29.55 -9.76
N ASP A 292 -54.20 30.59 -9.21
CA ASP A 292 -54.63 31.78 -9.93
C ASP A 292 -53.86 33.02 -9.46
N LEU A 293 -53.00 33.55 -10.34
CA LEU A 293 -52.10 34.67 -10.08
C LEU A 293 -52.59 35.98 -10.71
N ASN A 294 -53.86 36.08 -11.12
CA ASN A 294 -54.38 37.25 -11.86
C ASN A 294 -54.24 38.59 -11.13
N ASN A 295 -54.22 38.58 -9.79
CA ASN A 295 -54.10 39.78 -8.97
C ASN A 295 -52.64 40.17 -8.63
N THR A 296 -51.66 39.38 -9.08
CA THR A 296 -50.26 39.53 -8.67
C THR A 296 -49.43 40.24 -9.73
N LYS A 297 -48.46 41.04 -9.26
CA LYS A 297 -47.47 41.70 -10.10
C LYS A 297 -46.11 41.04 -10.00
N LYS A 298 -45.75 40.58 -8.80
CA LYS A 298 -44.43 40.00 -8.52
C LYS A 298 -44.58 38.67 -7.81
N ILE A 299 -43.91 37.65 -8.33
CA ILE A 299 -43.80 36.34 -7.72
C ILE A 299 -42.34 36.16 -7.29
N GLY A 300 -42.11 35.86 -6.03
CA GLY A 300 -40.79 35.67 -5.45
C GLY A 300 -40.07 34.41 -5.91
N ASN A 301 -38.79 34.30 -5.56
CA ASN A 301 -37.96 33.12 -5.80
C ASN A 301 -38.53 31.91 -5.06
N ALA A 302 -38.55 30.75 -5.72
CA ALA A 302 -39.05 29.50 -5.16
C ALA A 302 -40.46 29.59 -4.52
N ALA A 303 -41.26 30.61 -4.87
CA ALA A 303 -42.53 30.93 -4.22
C ALA A 303 -43.52 29.75 -4.16
N PHE A 304 -43.52 28.87 -5.16
CA PHE A 304 -44.36 27.67 -5.24
C PHE A 304 -43.52 26.40 -5.46
N ASN A 305 -42.23 26.42 -5.12
CA ASN A 305 -41.34 25.26 -5.25
C ASN A 305 -41.94 24.04 -4.54
N SER A 306 -41.84 22.86 -5.15
CA SER A 306 -42.26 21.59 -4.58
C SER A 306 -43.75 21.50 -4.23
N CYS A 307 -44.61 22.35 -4.83
CA CYS A 307 -46.06 22.17 -4.80
C CYS A 307 -46.44 20.95 -5.65
N SER A 308 -46.19 19.77 -5.09
CA SER A 308 -46.17 18.50 -5.81
C SER A 308 -47.55 18.01 -6.27
N ALA A 309 -48.62 18.70 -5.88
CA ALA A 309 -49.99 18.48 -6.35
C ALA A 309 -50.44 19.49 -7.42
N LEU A 310 -49.61 20.50 -7.75
CA LEU A 310 -49.98 21.60 -8.63
C LEU A 310 -50.06 21.13 -10.09
N GLU A 311 -51.24 21.25 -10.68
CA GLU A 311 -51.58 20.78 -12.04
C GLU A 311 -51.65 21.94 -13.04
N SER A 312 -52.15 23.10 -12.63
CA SER A 312 -52.33 24.27 -13.52
C SER A 312 -51.99 25.60 -12.85
N VAL A 313 -51.32 26.47 -13.60
CA VAL A 313 -50.94 27.84 -13.18
C VAL A 313 -51.37 28.82 -14.27
N THR A 314 -52.11 29.86 -13.89
CA THR A 314 -52.46 30.99 -14.77
C THR A 314 -51.61 32.21 -14.42
N ILE A 315 -50.78 32.67 -15.36
CA ILE A 315 -49.98 33.90 -15.26
C ILE A 315 -50.80 35.07 -15.78
N GLY A 316 -51.24 35.96 -14.89
CA GLY A 316 -52.13 37.08 -15.24
C GLY A 316 -51.46 38.21 -16.02
N LYS A 317 -52.28 39.09 -16.62
CA LYS A 317 -51.82 40.25 -17.43
C LYS A 317 -50.85 41.20 -16.71
N ASP A 318 -50.98 41.34 -15.39
CA ASP A 318 -50.21 42.30 -14.59
C ASP A 318 -48.92 41.70 -14.00
N VAL A 319 -48.63 40.41 -14.24
CA VAL A 319 -47.39 39.77 -13.75
C VAL A 319 -46.19 40.35 -14.48
N GLU A 320 -45.37 41.09 -13.73
CA GLU A 320 -44.19 41.81 -14.20
C GLU A 320 -42.89 41.01 -13.96
N SER A 321 -42.85 40.16 -12.93
CA SER A 321 -41.66 39.35 -12.60
C SER A 321 -42.01 38.03 -11.91
N ILE A 322 -41.34 36.95 -12.33
CA ILE A 322 -41.36 35.62 -11.72
C ILE A 322 -39.95 35.31 -11.24
N GLY A 323 -39.82 35.03 -9.94
CA GLY A 323 -38.55 34.70 -9.31
C GLY A 323 -38.00 33.36 -9.75
N GLN A 324 -36.71 33.18 -9.51
CA GLN A 324 -35.95 31.99 -9.86
C GLN A 324 -36.53 30.76 -9.17
N GLY A 325 -36.70 29.68 -9.93
CA GLY A 325 -37.22 28.43 -9.42
C GLY A 325 -38.64 28.48 -8.84
N ALA A 326 -39.45 29.50 -9.16
CA ALA A 326 -40.78 29.69 -8.55
C ALA A 326 -41.70 28.45 -8.63
N PHE A 327 -41.53 27.59 -9.64
CA PHE A 327 -42.33 26.38 -9.86
C PHE A 327 -41.50 25.10 -10.02
N THR A 328 -40.29 25.05 -9.45
CA THR A 328 -39.47 23.83 -9.49
C THR A 328 -40.12 22.68 -8.73
N ASN A 329 -39.80 21.43 -9.11
CA ASN A 329 -40.33 20.21 -8.50
C ASN A 329 -41.89 20.14 -8.42
N CYS A 330 -42.60 20.85 -9.31
CA CYS A 330 -44.06 20.81 -9.45
C CYS A 330 -44.46 19.77 -10.50
N GLN A 331 -44.34 18.49 -10.13
CA GLN A 331 -44.32 17.33 -11.03
C GLN A 331 -45.54 17.12 -11.94
N PHE A 332 -46.68 17.78 -11.68
CA PHE A 332 -47.90 17.61 -12.47
C PHE A 332 -48.21 18.79 -13.41
N ILE A 333 -47.42 19.87 -13.38
CA ILE A 333 -47.57 20.97 -14.34
C ILE A 333 -47.10 20.49 -15.72
N THR A 334 -48.01 20.42 -16.69
CA THR A 334 -47.71 20.02 -18.08
C THR A 334 -47.61 21.20 -19.04
N LYS A 335 -48.17 22.35 -18.67
CA LYS A 335 -48.17 23.60 -19.43
C LYS A 335 -48.27 24.82 -18.51
N PHE A 336 -47.73 25.96 -18.96
CA PHE A 336 -48.02 27.27 -18.37
C PHE A 336 -49.04 28.02 -19.22
N GLU A 337 -50.07 28.57 -18.58
CA GLU A 337 -51.05 29.45 -19.23
C GLU A 337 -50.69 30.90 -18.92
N VAL A 338 -50.59 31.74 -19.94
CA VAL A 338 -50.22 33.16 -19.82
C VAL A 338 -51.29 34.00 -20.48
N ASP A 339 -51.79 35.01 -19.77
CA ASP A 339 -52.73 36.00 -20.30
C ASP A 339 -52.15 36.64 -21.58
N GLU A 340 -52.97 36.75 -22.62
CA GLU A 340 -52.56 37.29 -23.92
C GLU A 340 -52.06 38.74 -23.86
N ASN A 341 -52.49 39.48 -22.83
CA ASN A 341 -52.12 40.87 -22.59
C ASN A 341 -50.89 41.02 -21.67
N ASN A 342 -50.27 39.91 -21.23
CA ASN A 342 -49.06 40.00 -20.42
C ASN A 342 -47.88 40.55 -21.24
N SER A 343 -47.31 41.66 -20.79
CA SER A 343 -46.23 42.37 -21.49
C SER A 343 -44.82 41.78 -21.27
N LYS A 344 -44.66 40.83 -20.36
CA LYS A 344 -43.35 40.31 -19.90
C LYS A 344 -43.12 38.84 -20.21
N TYR A 345 -44.16 38.03 -20.25
CA TYR A 345 -44.06 36.59 -20.42
C TYR A 345 -44.96 36.09 -21.54
N LYS A 346 -44.61 34.93 -22.09
CA LYS A 346 -45.39 34.24 -23.13
C LYS A 346 -45.20 32.74 -23.03
N ALA A 347 -46.27 31.98 -23.21
CA ALA A 347 -46.17 30.54 -23.42
C ALA A 347 -45.80 30.24 -24.88
N VAL A 348 -44.75 29.45 -25.11
CA VAL A 348 -44.34 28.94 -26.43
C VAL A 348 -44.22 27.43 -26.33
N ASN A 349 -45.09 26.72 -27.06
CA ASN A 349 -45.19 25.25 -26.99
C ASN A 349 -45.32 24.74 -25.53
N ASP A 350 -46.23 25.35 -24.77
CA ASP A 350 -46.53 25.09 -23.35
C ASP A 350 -45.45 25.48 -22.33
N VAL A 351 -44.30 25.98 -22.80
CA VAL A 351 -43.15 26.36 -21.97
C VAL A 351 -43.16 27.88 -21.76
N LEU A 352 -42.74 28.34 -20.58
CA LEU A 352 -42.74 29.76 -20.23
C LEU A 352 -41.46 30.45 -20.73
N PHE A 353 -41.63 31.49 -21.53
CA PHE A 353 -40.56 32.36 -22.02
C PHE A 353 -40.79 33.82 -21.61
N THR A 354 -39.75 34.63 -21.73
CA THR A 354 -39.91 36.09 -21.84
C THR A 354 -40.77 36.44 -23.06
N HIS A 355 -41.45 37.58 -23.04
CA HIS A 355 -42.35 38.00 -24.11
C HIS A 355 -41.64 38.10 -25.48
N ASP A 356 -40.36 38.50 -25.48
CA ASP A 356 -39.49 38.53 -26.67
C ASP A 356 -38.93 37.16 -27.09
N LYS A 357 -39.21 36.10 -26.31
CA LYS A 357 -38.79 34.70 -26.50
C LYS A 357 -37.28 34.45 -26.41
N LYS A 358 -36.49 35.43 -25.95
CA LYS A 358 -35.03 35.27 -25.84
C LYS A 358 -34.60 34.41 -24.66
N THR A 359 -35.40 34.33 -23.60
CA THR A 359 -35.07 33.53 -22.41
C THR A 359 -36.14 32.48 -22.17
N LEU A 360 -35.72 31.21 -22.07
CA LEU A 360 -36.55 30.14 -21.53
C LEU A 360 -36.51 30.25 -20.01
N VAL A 361 -37.66 30.61 -19.43
CA VAL A 361 -37.78 30.94 -18.01
C VAL A 361 -38.06 29.67 -17.20
N LEU A 362 -39.07 28.89 -17.57
CA LEU A 362 -39.45 27.66 -16.86
C LEU A 362 -40.04 26.62 -17.82
N TYR A 363 -39.56 25.39 -17.70
CA TYR A 363 -40.11 24.19 -18.33
C TYR A 363 -41.09 23.49 -17.38
N PRO A 364 -42.28 23.07 -17.85
CA PRO A 364 -43.23 22.35 -17.00
C PRO A 364 -42.69 20.97 -16.57
N CYS A 365 -42.51 20.73 -15.27
CA CYS A 365 -41.87 19.50 -14.76
C CYS A 365 -42.59 18.20 -15.16
N GLY A 366 -43.90 18.26 -15.40
CA GLY A 366 -44.74 17.14 -15.82
C GLY A 366 -44.89 16.98 -17.33
N LYS A 367 -44.32 17.89 -18.15
CA LYS A 367 -44.34 17.77 -19.61
C LYS A 367 -43.47 16.60 -20.07
N GLU A 368 -44.01 15.82 -21.01
CA GLU A 368 -43.42 14.56 -21.48
C GLU A 368 -42.74 14.72 -22.86
N ASN A 369 -41.95 13.71 -23.23
CA ASN A 369 -41.23 13.57 -24.51
C ASN A 369 -40.00 14.49 -24.66
N GLU A 370 -39.27 14.33 -25.77
CA GLU A 370 -38.12 15.16 -26.09
C GLU A 370 -38.51 16.63 -26.29
N TYR A 371 -37.60 17.54 -26.00
CA TYR A 371 -37.81 18.97 -26.22
C TYR A 371 -36.67 19.60 -27.02
N THR A 372 -37.03 20.44 -27.98
CA THR A 372 -36.08 21.29 -28.71
C THR A 372 -36.31 22.74 -28.29
N VAL A 373 -35.29 23.34 -27.69
CA VAL A 373 -35.31 24.78 -27.38
C VAL A 373 -35.46 25.54 -28.71
N PRO A 374 -36.42 26.48 -28.85
CA PRO A 374 -36.63 27.20 -30.11
C PRO A 374 -35.44 28.09 -30.50
N GLU A 375 -35.14 28.16 -31.79
CA GLU A 375 -34.15 29.12 -32.32
C GLU A 375 -34.56 30.57 -32.00
N GLY A 376 -33.57 31.41 -31.72
CA GLY A 376 -33.75 32.76 -31.19
C GLY A 376 -33.71 32.84 -29.66
N THR A 377 -33.81 31.69 -28.97
CA THR A 377 -33.53 31.61 -27.52
C THR A 377 -32.03 31.80 -27.29
N THR A 378 -31.65 32.80 -26.51
CA THR A 378 -30.24 33.09 -26.17
C THR A 378 -29.87 32.58 -24.78
N LYS A 379 -30.84 32.39 -23.88
CA LYS A 379 -30.59 32.05 -22.48
C LYS A 379 -31.55 30.97 -21.97
N ILE A 380 -31.02 29.98 -21.26
CA ILE A 380 -31.78 29.07 -20.39
C ILE A 380 -31.55 29.54 -18.96
N ASP A 381 -32.61 30.02 -18.32
CA ASP A 381 -32.50 30.70 -17.03
C ASP A 381 -32.24 29.74 -15.86
N LYS A 382 -31.89 30.31 -14.71
CA LYS A 382 -31.64 29.54 -13.48
C LYS A 382 -32.84 28.67 -13.15
N PHE A 383 -32.57 27.39 -12.87
CA PHE A 383 -33.57 26.37 -12.53
C PHE A 383 -34.65 26.11 -13.61
N ALA A 384 -34.47 26.55 -14.86
CA ALA A 384 -35.51 26.45 -15.88
C ALA A 384 -36.01 25.01 -16.14
N PHE A 385 -35.14 24.01 -16.01
CA PHE A 385 -35.41 22.58 -16.12
C PHE A 385 -35.07 21.82 -14.81
N ALA A 386 -34.92 22.51 -13.68
CA ALA A 386 -34.58 21.85 -12.42
C ALA A 386 -35.70 20.92 -11.97
N ASP A 387 -35.33 19.72 -11.51
CA ASP A 387 -36.24 18.67 -11.06
C ASP A 387 -37.33 18.29 -12.08
N VAL A 388 -37.07 18.44 -13.38
CA VAL A 388 -37.97 17.94 -14.42
C VAL A 388 -38.00 16.41 -14.38
N HIS A 389 -39.20 15.83 -14.36
CA HIS A 389 -39.40 14.41 -14.07
C HIS A 389 -39.64 13.54 -15.30
N LYS A 390 -40.00 14.12 -16.45
CA LYS A 390 -40.47 13.35 -17.61
C LYS A 390 -39.81 13.71 -18.95
N LEU A 391 -38.66 14.38 -18.91
CA LEU A 391 -37.90 14.81 -20.09
C LEU A 391 -36.68 13.89 -20.33
N PRO A 392 -36.72 12.96 -21.31
CA PRO A 392 -35.60 12.06 -21.57
C PRO A 392 -34.44 12.71 -22.33
N LYS A 393 -34.73 13.68 -23.21
CA LYS A 393 -33.76 14.32 -24.09
C LYS A 393 -34.10 15.78 -24.35
N VAL A 394 -33.07 16.63 -24.35
CA VAL A 394 -33.18 18.04 -24.74
C VAL A 394 -32.21 18.38 -25.88
N ARG A 395 -32.69 19.13 -26.89
CA ARG A 395 -31.86 19.75 -27.94
C ARG A 395 -31.75 21.24 -27.67
N ILE A 396 -30.53 21.72 -27.46
CA ILE A 396 -30.21 23.12 -27.19
C ILE A 396 -29.99 23.83 -28.52
N ALA A 397 -30.77 24.88 -28.79
CA ALA A 397 -30.68 25.68 -30.02
C ALA A 397 -29.31 26.31 -30.22
N LYS A 398 -28.96 26.57 -31.49
CA LYS A 398 -27.67 27.15 -31.86
C LYS A 398 -27.47 28.54 -31.26
N SER A 399 -28.57 29.31 -31.15
CA SER A 399 -28.58 30.66 -30.60
C SER A 399 -28.36 30.76 -29.09
N VAL A 400 -28.41 29.64 -28.34
CA VAL A 400 -28.24 29.67 -26.89
C VAL A 400 -26.78 29.98 -26.56
N THR A 401 -26.54 31.07 -25.84
CA THR A 401 -25.22 31.50 -25.39
C THR A 401 -24.96 31.15 -23.93
N THR A 402 -26.00 30.94 -23.12
CA THR A 402 -25.85 30.73 -21.68
C THR A 402 -26.85 29.70 -21.15
N ILE A 403 -26.33 28.71 -20.43
CA ILE A 403 -27.08 27.84 -19.51
C ILE A 403 -26.71 28.25 -18.10
N GLU A 404 -27.65 28.83 -17.38
CA GLU A 404 -27.39 29.38 -16.06
C GLU A 404 -27.24 28.31 -14.97
N GLU A 405 -26.88 28.78 -13.77
CA GLU A 405 -26.77 27.98 -12.55
C GLU A 405 -27.99 27.07 -12.33
N ALA A 406 -27.71 25.79 -12.03
CA ALA A 406 -28.70 24.76 -11.72
C ALA A 406 -29.82 24.57 -12.77
N ALA A 407 -29.63 25.04 -14.01
CA ALA A 407 -30.67 25.02 -15.04
C ALA A 407 -31.33 23.64 -15.26
N PHE A 408 -30.57 22.54 -15.21
CA PHE A 408 -31.05 21.16 -15.34
C PHE A 408 -30.81 20.31 -14.08
N LYS A 409 -30.51 20.94 -12.94
CA LYS A 409 -30.20 20.23 -11.69
C LYS A 409 -31.34 19.27 -11.33
N GLY A 410 -31.00 18.02 -11.06
CA GLY A 410 -31.99 17.02 -10.63
C GLY A 410 -33.00 16.59 -11.69
N ALA A 411 -32.77 16.89 -12.99
CA ALA A 411 -33.64 16.42 -14.07
C ALA A 411 -33.58 14.88 -14.20
N LYS A 412 -34.45 14.18 -13.45
CA LYS A 412 -34.32 12.76 -13.08
C LYS A 412 -34.40 11.76 -14.22
N MET A 413 -34.85 12.19 -15.40
CA MET A 413 -34.95 11.34 -16.60
C MET A 413 -34.08 11.83 -17.74
N LEU A 414 -33.34 12.94 -17.59
CA LEU A 414 -32.56 13.53 -18.67
C LEU A 414 -31.31 12.69 -18.97
N LYS A 415 -31.41 11.83 -19.97
CA LYS A 415 -30.32 10.95 -20.41
C LYS A 415 -29.41 11.57 -21.46
N THR A 416 -29.95 12.51 -22.23
CA THR A 416 -29.24 13.08 -23.37
C THR A 416 -29.47 14.60 -23.46
N VAL A 417 -28.37 15.33 -23.55
CA VAL A 417 -28.35 16.74 -23.97
C VAL A 417 -27.60 16.83 -25.30
N GLU A 418 -28.23 17.43 -26.30
CA GLU A 418 -27.66 17.62 -27.64
C GLU A 418 -27.53 19.12 -27.91
N PHE A 419 -26.30 19.62 -28.07
CA PHE A 419 -26.04 21.01 -28.48
C PHE A 419 -26.03 21.09 -30.01
N LEU A 420 -26.99 21.80 -30.60
CA LEU A 420 -27.08 21.90 -32.06
C LEU A 420 -25.89 22.70 -32.63
N SER A 421 -25.34 22.23 -33.76
CA SER A 421 -24.12 22.78 -34.37
C SER A 421 -24.41 23.76 -35.53
N PRO A 422 -23.63 24.85 -35.69
CA PRO A 422 -22.59 25.34 -34.76
C PRO A 422 -23.22 25.98 -33.51
N SER A 423 -22.77 25.58 -32.32
CA SER A 423 -23.28 26.09 -31.04
C SER A 423 -22.67 27.45 -30.69
N GLN A 424 -23.47 28.40 -30.21
CA GLN A 424 -23.00 29.68 -29.66
C GLN A 424 -22.86 29.67 -28.12
N LEU A 425 -22.96 28.50 -27.48
CA LEU A 425 -22.92 28.36 -26.02
C LEU A 425 -21.57 28.78 -25.45
N GLN A 426 -21.55 29.79 -24.59
CA GLN A 426 -20.35 30.35 -23.97
C GLN A 426 -20.18 29.87 -22.52
N GLU A 427 -21.28 29.69 -21.79
CA GLU A 427 -21.26 29.38 -20.36
C GLU A 427 -22.26 28.29 -19.98
N ILE A 428 -21.79 27.34 -19.16
CA ILE A 428 -22.62 26.39 -18.41
C ILE A 428 -22.38 26.67 -16.92
N GLY A 429 -23.42 27.08 -16.21
CA GLY A 429 -23.34 27.53 -14.83
C GLY A 429 -23.06 26.44 -13.80
N THR A 430 -22.79 26.86 -12.57
CA THR A 430 -22.58 25.98 -11.41
C THR A 430 -23.78 25.06 -11.21
N TYR A 431 -23.52 23.78 -10.90
CA TYR A 431 -24.55 22.74 -10.73
C TYR A 431 -25.51 22.51 -11.92
N ALA A 432 -25.23 23.06 -13.11
CA ALA A 432 -26.19 23.08 -14.22
C ALA A 432 -26.80 21.71 -14.54
N PHE A 433 -26.02 20.63 -14.54
CA PHE A 433 -26.46 19.25 -14.79
C PHE A 433 -26.21 18.32 -13.59
N GLN A 434 -26.06 18.87 -12.38
CA GLN A 434 -25.86 18.08 -11.16
C GLN A 434 -27.03 17.09 -10.98
N GLN A 435 -26.74 15.86 -10.53
CA GLN A 435 -27.76 14.83 -10.25
C GLN A 435 -28.64 14.46 -11.45
N THR A 436 -28.11 14.58 -12.67
CA THR A 436 -28.80 14.11 -13.89
C THR A 436 -28.34 12.70 -14.26
N PRO A 437 -29.20 11.87 -14.88
CA PRO A 437 -28.82 10.54 -15.36
C PRO A 437 -28.23 10.61 -16.78
N LEU A 438 -27.49 11.68 -17.11
CA LEU A 438 -26.83 11.82 -18.41
C LEU A 438 -25.92 10.62 -18.64
N GLU A 439 -26.02 10.01 -19.83
CA GLU A 439 -25.20 8.85 -20.18
C GLU A 439 -23.89 9.31 -20.86
N ASN A 440 -23.96 10.33 -21.72
CA ASN A 440 -22.80 10.92 -22.40
C ASN A 440 -23.02 12.42 -22.62
N VAL A 441 -21.93 13.19 -22.75
CA VAL A 441 -22.02 14.62 -23.10
C VAL A 441 -20.81 15.08 -23.93
N THR A 442 -21.08 15.90 -24.95
CA THR A 442 -20.05 16.64 -25.70
C THR A 442 -20.17 18.13 -25.37
N ILE A 443 -19.14 18.70 -24.75
CA ILE A 443 -19.05 20.13 -24.44
C ILE A 443 -18.60 20.87 -25.72
N PRO A 444 -19.41 21.80 -26.27
CA PRO A 444 -19.07 22.51 -27.50
C PRO A 444 -17.80 23.37 -27.37
N SER A 445 -17.10 23.60 -28.49
CA SER A 445 -15.85 24.37 -28.51
C SER A 445 -16.03 25.84 -28.13
N SER A 446 -17.24 26.38 -28.31
CA SER A 446 -17.61 27.74 -27.92
C SER A 446 -17.70 27.97 -26.41
N VAL A 447 -17.77 26.90 -25.59
CA VAL A 447 -17.87 27.02 -24.14
C VAL A 447 -16.54 27.51 -23.58
N ALA A 448 -16.55 28.72 -23.01
CA ALA A 448 -15.41 29.36 -22.38
C ALA A 448 -15.43 29.21 -20.85
N LYS A 449 -16.58 28.89 -20.26
CA LYS A 449 -16.74 28.76 -18.81
C LYS A 449 -17.66 27.60 -18.41
N LEU A 450 -17.17 26.77 -17.50
CA LEU A 450 -17.95 25.78 -16.75
C LEU A 450 -17.98 26.20 -15.28
N GLY A 451 -19.14 26.13 -14.64
CA GLY A 451 -19.27 26.32 -13.20
C GLY A 451 -18.90 25.05 -12.41
N ASP A 452 -18.55 25.25 -11.14
CA ASP A 452 -18.23 24.16 -10.21
C ASP A 452 -19.38 23.14 -10.13
N ALA A 453 -19.00 21.86 -9.97
CA ALA A 453 -19.94 20.75 -9.83
C ALA A 453 -21.05 20.68 -10.91
N SER A 454 -20.83 21.28 -12.08
CA SER A 454 -21.84 21.34 -13.15
C SER A 454 -22.27 19.96 -13.66
N PHE A 455 -21.46 18.91 -13.48
CA PHE A 455 -21.81 17.52 -13.77
C PHE A 455 -21.58 16.59 -12.55
N ALA A 456 -21.60 17.13 -11.33
CA ALA A 456 -21.45 16.32 -10.12
C ALA A 456 -22.65 15.36 -9.93
N ASP A 457 -22.38 14.20 -9.36
CA ASP A 457 -23.38 13.15 -9.06
C ASP A 457 -24.15 12.67 -10.30
N THR A 458 -23.54 12.81 -11.50
CA THR A 458 -24.06 12.26 -12.76
C THR A 458 -23.71 10.78 -12.86
N GLU A 459 -24.23 9.96 -11.95
CA GLU A 459 -23.77 8.57 -11.74
C GLU A 459 -23.91 7.66 -12.96
N LYS A 460 -24.70 8.03 -13.98
CA LYS A 460 -24.87 7.28 -15.24
C LYS A 460 -23.92 7.69 -16.35
N LEU A 461 -23.15 8.75 -16.16
CA LEU A 461 -22.25 9.30 -17.16
C LEU A 461 -21.10 8.32 -17.39
N THR A 462 -20.92 7.87 -18.64
CA THR A 462 -19.86 6.93 -19.05
C THR A 462 -18.75 7.60 -19.83
N GLU A 463 -19.06 8.62 -20.63
CA GLU A 463 -18.09 9.28 -21.52
C GLU A 463 -18.37 10.78 -21.63
N VAL A 464 -17.28 11.56 -21.60
CA VAL A 464 -17.29 13.01 -21.77
C VAL A 464 -16.33 13.40 -22.89
N HIS A 465 -16.82 14.20 -23.82
CA HIS A 465 -16.00 14.83 -24.86
C HIS A 465 -15.94 16.34 -24.66
N PHE A 466 -14.73 16.90 -24.75
CA PHE A 466 -14.52 18.33 -24.96
C PHE A 466 -14.16 18.54 -26.43
N ALA A 467 -15.01 19.27 -27.15
CA ALA A 467 -14.84 19.46 -28.59
C ALA A 467 -13.52 20.19 -28.92
N ALA A 468 -12.99 19.91 -30.11
CA ALA A 468 -11.73 20.48 -30.59
C ALA A 468 -11.74 22.02 -30.55
N ASN A 469 -10.61 22.61 -30.15
CA ASN A 469 -10.42 24.05 -29.97
C ASN A 469 -11.30 24.66 -28.86
N THR A 470 -11.62 23.88 -27.82
CA THR A 470 -12.32 24.39 -26.63
C THR A 470 -11.60 25.61 -26.03
N LEU A 471 -12.40 26.60 -25.62
CA LEU A 471 -11.92 27.84 -25.00
C LEU A 471 -11.71 27.70 -23.48
N LEU A 472 -11.99 26.53 -22.90
CA LEU A 472 -11.88 26.31 -21.46
C LEU A 472 -10.45 26.46 -20.95
N LYS A 473 -10.31 27.24 -19.87
CA LYS A 473 -9.05 27.45 -19.15
C LYS A 473 -8.83 26.50 -17.98
N GLU A 474 -9.90 25.96 -17.42
CA GLU A 474 -9.80 25.03 -16.30
C GLU A 474 -10.97 24.04 -16.28
N LEU A 475 -10.73 22.89 -15.65
CA LEU A 475 -11.80 22.04 -15.17
C LEU A 475 -12.13 22.52 -13.75
N PRO A 476 -13.33 23.06 -13.50
CA PRO A 476 -13.71 23.64 -12.21
C PRO A 476 -13.83 22.58 -11.11
N GLY A 477 -13.91 23.02 -9.86
CA GLY A 477 -13.92 22.12 -8.70
C GLY A 477 -15.12 21.18 -8.71
N ASN A 478 -14.91 19.93 -8.28
CA ASN A 478 -15.96 18.89 -8.16
C ASN A 478 -16.71 18.59 -9.47
N LEU A 479 -16.19 19.00 -10.65
CA LEU A 479 -16.90 18.97 -11.93
C LEU A 479 -17.64 17.64 -12.22
N PHE A 480 -16.97 16.51 -12.03
CA PHE A 480 -17.48 15.15 -12.23
C PHE A 480 -17.46 14.32 -10.94
N GLN A 481 -17.49 14.97 -9.77
CA GLN A 481 -17.50 14.27 -8.49
C GLN A 481 -18.60 13.18 -8.49
N ASN A 482 -18.26 11.98 -8.02
CA ASN A 482 -19.17 10.83 -7.94
C ASN A 482 -19.79 10.41 -9.29
N ALA A 483 -19.17 10.72 -10.43
CA ALA A 483 -19.53 10.11 -11.73
C ALA A 483 -19.06 8.65 -11.75
N LYS A 484 -19.74 7.79 -10.96
CA LYS A 484 -19.30 6.43 -10.62
C LYS A 484 -19.13 5.49 -11.81
N ASN A 485 -19.78 5.80 -12.94
CA ASN A 485 -19.67 5.03 -14.17
C ASN A 485 -18.81 5.69 -15.24
N LEU A 486 -18.15 6.82 -14.95
CA LEU A 486 -17.32 7.53 -15.93
C LEU A 486 -16.11 6.67 -16.27
N GLU A 487 -15.99 6.28 -17.54
CA GLU A 487 -14.90 5.45 -18.05
C GLU A 487 -13.88 6.27 -18.83
N LYS A 488 -14.32 7.35 -19.50
CA LYS A 488 -13.50 8.13 -20.43
C LYS A 488 -13.79 9.63 -20.37
N VAL A 489 -12.72 10.41 -20.47
CA VAL A 489 -12.75 11.86 -20.65
C VAL A 489 -11.79 12.20 -21.78
N LEU A 490 -12.32 12.75 -22.88
CA LEU A 490 -11.61 12.94 -24.13
C LEU A 490 -11.60 14.40 -24.54
N PHE A 491 -10.46 14.88 -25.04
CA PHE A 491 -10.33 16.16 -25.71
C PHE A 491 -10.17 15.87 -27.20
N ASP A 492 -11.15 16.25 -28.03
CA ASP A 492 -11.23 15.86 -29.44
C ASP A 492 -10.21 16.59 -30.34
N GLY A 493 -9.29 17.36 -29.76
CA GLY A 493 -8.25 18.11 -30.45
C GLY A 493 -7.55 19.10 -29.53
N ALA A 494 -6.95 20.14 -30.12
CA ALA A 494 -6.28 21.18 -29.37
C ALA A 494 -7.22 21.83 -28.33
N ASN A 495 -6.68 22.16 -27.16
CA ASN A 495 -7.41 22.82 -26.07
C ASN A 495 -6.51 23.87 -25.39
N GLN A 496 -7.11 24.66 -24.49
CA GLN A 496 -6.43 25.74 -23.77
C GLN A 496 -6.43 25.52 -22.25
N LEU A 497 -6.53 24.25 -21.81
CA LEU A 497 -6.72 23.91 -20.40
C LEU A 497 -5.43 24.16 -19.61
N GLU A 498 -5.47 25.03 -18.62
CA GLU A 498 -4.33 25.41 -17.77
C GLU A 498 -4.36 24.76 -16.39
N LYS A 499 -5.53 24.31 -15.91
CA LYS A 499 -5.69 23.77 -14.55
C LYS A 499 -6.74 22.67 -14.45
N ILE A 500 -6.45 21.66 -13.61
CA ILE A 500 -7.42 20.69 -13.11
C ILE A 500 -7.63 20.99 -11.62
N ASN A 501 -8.80 21.54 -11.27
CA ASN A 501 -9.08 21.95 -9.89
C ASN A 501 -9.33 20.76 -8.94
N SER A 502 -9.52 21.08 -7.67
CA SER A 502 -9.70 20.08 -6.62
C SER A 502 -10.95 19.24 -6.86
N TYR A 503 -10.81 17.94 -6.61
CA TYR A 503 -11.91 16.96 -6.60
C TYR A 503 -12.68 16.80 -7.94
N VAL A 504 -12.11 17.24 -9.07
CA VAL A 504 -12.73 17.14 -10.41
C VAL A 504 -13.26 15.73 -10.70
N PHE A 505 -12.47 14.69 -10.40
CA PHE A 505 -12.80 13.28 -10.60
C PHE A 505 -12.89 12.50 -9.28
N LEU A 506 -13.22 13.18 -8.17
CA LEU A 506 -13.36 12.54 -6.87
C LEU A 506 -14.36 11.38 -6.96
N ASN A 507 -13.93 10.19 -6.55
CA ASN A 507 -14.72 8.95 -6.55
C ASN A 507 -15.29 8.57 -7.94
N CYS A 508 -14.46 8.63 -8.99
CA CYS A 508 -14.75 8.05 -10.30
C CYS A 508 -14.02 6.70 -10.50
N PRO A 509 -14.44 5.61 -9.83
CA PRO A 509 -13.67 4.35 -9.76
C PRO A 509 -13.56 3.60 -11.09
N LYS A 510 -14.33 3.97 -12.12
CA LYS A 510 -14.28 3.33 -13.45
C LYS A 510 -13.43 4.07 -14.48
N LEU A 511 -12.91 5.26 -14.16
CA LEU A 511 -12.06 6.01 -15.07
C LEU A 511 -10.73 5.29 -15.21
N LYS A 512 -10.43 4.75 -16.40
CA LYS A 512 -9.26 3.86 -16.60
C LYS A 512 -7.99 4.60 -16.97
N GLU A 513 -8.14 5.63 -17.79
CA GLU A 513 -7.02 6.43 -18.27
C GLU A 513 -7.42 7.90 -18.35
N PHE A 514 -6.43 8.77 -18.16
CA PHE A 514 -6.58 10.21 -18.37
C PHE A 514 -5.30 10.76 -19.00
N THR A 515 -5.44 11.48 -20.10
CA THR A 515 -4.33 12.18 -20.75
C THR A 515 -4.41 13.66 -20.38
N VAL A 516 -3.42 14.13 -19.61
CA VAL A 516 -3.30 15.53 -19.20
C VAL A 516 -2.86 16.39 -20.38
N PRO A 517 -3.66 17.40 -20.79
CA PRO A 517 -3.27 18.30 -21.87
C PRO A 517 -1.97 19.05 -21.62
N LYS A 518 -1.20 19.33 -22.67
CA LYS A 518 0.15 19.91 -22.54
C LYS A 518 0.16 21.30 -21.92
N THR A 519 -0.96 22.01 -21.94
CA THR A 519 -1.11 23.37 -21.40
C THR A 519 -1.39 23.40 -19.90
N VAL A 520 -1.70 22.25 -19.27
CA VAL A 520 -2.02 22.18 -17.85
C VAL A 520 -0.76 22.43 -17.02
N LYS A 521 -0.83 23.42 -16.12
CA LYS A 521 0.26 23.82 -15.20
C LYS A 521 0.11 23.22 -13.81
N ASP A 522 -1.12 22.88 -13.41
CA ASP A 522 -1.44 22.47 -12.04
C ASP A 522 -2.54 21.40 -11.99
N ILE A 523 -2.26 20.32 -11.25
CA ILE A 523 -3.25 19.33 -10.80
C ILE A 523 -3.45 19.58 -9.31
N ALA A 524 -4.60 20.12 -8.93
CA ALA A 524 -4.88 20.52 -7.56
C ALA A 524 -5.17 19.33 -6.63
N SER A 525 -5.26 19.62 -5.33
CA SER A 525 -5.45 18.60 -4.29
C SER A 525 -6.70 17.75 -4.52
N GLY A 526 -6.55 16.44 -4.40
CA GLY A 526 -7.65 15.47 -4.55
C GLY A 526 -8.28 15.36 -5.93
N ALA A 527 -7.69 15.93 -6.99
CA ALA A 527 -8.28 15.97 -8.34
C ALA A 527 -8.75 14.59 -8.86
N PHE A 528 -8.01 13.52 -8.57
CA PHE A 528 -8.31 12.12 -8.94
C PHE A 528 -8.47 11.22 -7.71
N LYS A 529 -8.74 11.77 -6.53
CA LYS A 529 -8.84 10.96 -5.31
C LYS A 529 -9.95 9.90 -5.45
N GLY A 530 -9.64 8.65 -5.10
CA GLY A 530 -10.62 7.55 -5.15
C GLY A 530 -10.92 7.05 -6.57
N THR A 531 -10.14 7.44 -7.60
CA THR A 531 -10.25 6.84 -8.94
C THR A 531 -9.47 5.53 -9.00
N ALA A 532 -9.92 4.52 -8.25
CA ALA A 532 -9.22 3.24 -8.11
C ALA A 532 -9.02 2.48 -9.44
N GLY A 533 -9.84 2.77 -10.45
CA GLY A 533 -9.68 2.23 -11.81
C GLY A 533 -8.63 2.93 -12.66
N LEU A 534 -8.07 4.07 -12.24
CA LEU A 534 -7.15 4.88 -13.03
C LEU A 534 -5.77 4.20 -13.07
N GLU A 535 -5.55 3.36 -14.07
CA GLU A 535 -4.31 2.60 -14.25
C GLU A 535 -3.22 3.38 -14.98
N LYS A 536 -3.62 4.34 -15.83
CA LYS A 536 -2.72 5.10 -16.71
C LYS A 536 -3.01 6.60 -16.68
N VAL A 537 -1.99 7.39 -16.33
CA VAL A 537 -1.99 8.84 -16.49
C VAL A 537 -0.97 9.19 -17.58
N GLY A 538 -1.47 9.68 -18.72
CA GLY A 538 -0.65 10.18 -19.81
C GLY A 538 -0.45 11.69 -19.70
N PHE A 539 0.62 12.20 -20.30
CA PHE A 539 0.86 13.63 -20.47
C PHE A 539 1.11 13.88 -21.95
N GLU A 540 0.44 14.88 -22.54
CA GLU A 540 0.72 15.26 -23.92
C GLU A 540 2.16 15.77 -24.07
N GLU A 541 2.73 15.58 -25.27
CA GLU A 541 4.07 16.04 -25.61
C GLU A 541 4.20 17.56 -25.41
N GLY A 542 5.28 17.98 -24.74
CA GLY A 542 5.51 19.37 -24.38
C GLY A 542 4.71 19.85 -23.16
N SER A 543 4.29 18.94 -22.29
CA SER A 543 3.57 19.27 -21.05
C SER A 543 4.30 20.29 -20.17
N VAL A 544 3.54 21.30 -19.71
CA VAL A 544 4.02 22.38 -18.84
C VAL A 544 3.63 22.20 -17.37
N LEU A 545 3.20 21.01 -16.96
CA LEU A 545 2.76 20.72 -15.59
C LEU A 545 3.88 20.98 -14.59
N GLU A 546 3.62 21.82 -13.58
CA GLU A 546 4.62 22.21 -12.56
C GLU A 546 4.39 21.53 -11.22
N ARG A 547 3.12 21.26 -10.86
CA ARG A 547 2.74 20.78 -9.52
C ARG A 547 1.70 19.67 -9.55
N ILE A 548 1.92 18.66 -8.69
CA ILE A 548 0.93 17.67 -8.29
C ILE A 548 0.54 17.95 -6.83
N GLY A 549 -0.72 18.31 -6.63
CA GLY A 549 -1.29 18.74 -5.36
C GLY A 549 -1.48 17.61 -4.35
N GLY A 550 -1.70 17.98 -3.08
CA GLY A 550 -1.84 17.02 -1.99
C GLY A 550 -2.99 16.04 -2.22
N GLY A 551 -2.73 14.73 -2.10
CA GLY A 551 -3.72 13.69 -2.38
C GLY A 551 -4.25 13.63 -3.82
N ALA A 552 -3.60 14.28 -4.80
CA ALA A 552 -4.11 14.39 -6.17
C ALA A 552 -4.43 13.04 -6.82
N PHE A 553 -3.61 12.01 -6.59
CA PHE A 553 -3.78 10.64 -7.07
C PHE A 553 -3.94 9.63 -5.94
N ALA A 554 -4.40 10.07 -4.77
CA ALA A 554 -4.64 9.18 -3.64
C ALA A 554 -5.70 8.12 -4.00
N ASP A 555 -5.46 6.85 -3.62
CA ASP A 555 -6.31 5.70 -3.92
C ASP A 555 -6.49 5.41 -5.43
N CYS A 556 -5.53 5.79 -6.27
CA CYS A 556 -5.55 5.48 -7.69
C CYS A 556 -4.97 4.09 -8.01
N GLY A 557 -5.44 3.50 -9.11
CA GLY A 557 -4.95 2.21 -9.63
C GLY A 557 -3.65 2.27 -10.43
N ILE A 558 -2.91 3.38 -10.36
CA ILE A 558 -1.76 3.68 -11.23
C ILE A 558 -0.67 2.62 -11.03
N ARG A 559 -0.18 2.03 -12.13
CA ARG A 559 0.91 1.03 -12.08
C ARG A 559 2.29 1.63 -12.30
N HIS A 560 2.38 2.59 -13.21
CA HIS A 560 3.60 3.29 -13.57
C HIS A 560 3.25 4.74 -13.92
N ILE A 561 4.12 5.69 -13.58
CA ILE A 561 3.96 7.08 -14.00
C ILE A 561 5.32 7.74 -14.29
N THR A 562 5.40 8.41 -15.44
CA THR A 562 6.54 9.27 -15.79
C THR A 562 6.06 10.71 -15.70
N LEU A 563 6.59 11.45 -14.74
CA LEU A 563 6.23 12.86 -14.56
C LEU A 563 6.88 13.70 -15.69
N PRO A 564 6.16 14.65 -16.30
CA PRO A 564 6.69 15.44 -17.41
C PRO A 564 7.79 16.41 -16.96
N GLU A 565 8.62 16.87 -17.91
CA GLU A 565 9.86 17.63 -17.66
C GLU A 565 9.72 18.86 -16.76
N LYS A 566 8.52 19.47 -16.69
CA LYS A 566 8.31 20.71 -15.92
C LYS A 566 7.87 20.50 -14.48
N VAL A 567 7.61 19.26 -14.03
CA VAL A 567 7.13 19.01 -12.67
C VAL A 567 8.25 19.29 -11.67
N LYS A 568 7.96 20.17 -10.71
CA LYS A 568 8.88 20.58 -9.63
C LYS A 568 8.49 19.99 -8.28
N LEU A 569 7.19 19.79 -8.04
CA LEU A 569 6.67 19.48 -6.70
C LEU A 569 5.63 18.36 -6.75
N VAL A 570 5.85 17.34 -5.90
CA VAL A 570 4.83 16.36 -5.49
C VAL A 570 4.53 16.61 -4.01
N GLN A 571 3.30 17.01 -3.72
CA GLN A 571 2.85 17.36 -2.36
C GLN A 571 2.50 16.14 -1.51
N GLU A 572 2.19 16.40 -0.23
CA GLU A 572 1.83 15.38 0.76
C GLU A 572 0.71 14.46 0.27
N LEU A 573 0.83 13.16 0.56
CA LEU A 573 -0.17 12.14 0.21
C LEU A 573 -0.51 12.02 -1.29
N ALA A 574 0.23 12.66 -2.20
CA ALA A 574 -0.12 12.74 -3.62
C ALA A 574 -0.40 11.37 -4.28
N PHE A 575 0.32 10.32 -3.88
CA PHE A 575 0.15 8.93 -4.32
C PHE A 575 -0.17 7.98 -3.15
N ASP A 576 -0.74 8.49 -2.05
CA ASP A 576 -1.12 7.67 -0.89
C ASP A 576 -2.04 6.51 -1.32
N HIS A 577 -1.76 5.30 -0.81
CA HIS A 577 -2.50 4.06 -1.16
C HIS A 577 -2.56 3.74 -2.66
N CYS A 578 -1.61 4.22 -3.47
CA CYS A 578 -1.39 3.70 -4.83
C CYS A 578 -0.76 2.29 -4.78
N THR A 579 -1.53 1.31 -4.28
CA THR A 579 -1.03 -0.04 -4.00
C THR A 579 -0.55 -0.79 -5.24
N ASN A 580 -0.98 -0.39 -6.44
CA ASN A 580 -0.52 -0.97 -7.71
C ASN A 580 0.73 -0.30 -8.28
N LEU A 581 1.18 0.83 -7.73
CA LEU A 581 2.31 1.58 -8.25
C LEU A 581 3.60 0.79 -8.03
N THR A 582 4.31 0.50 -9.12
CA THR A 582 5.59 -0.25 -9.09
C THR A 582 6.78 0.61 -9.47
N GLU A 583 6.57 1.69 -10.22
CA GLU A 583 7.63 2.58 -10.69
C GLU A 583 7.12 4.02 -10.88
N ILE A 584 7.95 4.99 -10.47
CA ILE A 584 7.76 6.40 -10.79
C ILE A 584 9.06 7.02 -11.32
N THR A 585 8.95 7.83 -12.38
CA THR A 585 10.07 8.60 -12.95
C THR A 585 9.91 10.08 -12.64
N LEU A 586 10.91 10.68 -12.00
CA LEU A 586 11.00 12.09 -11.63
C LEU A 586 11.88 12.86 -12.63
N PRO A 587 11.47 14.06 -13.07
CA PRO A 587 12.17 14.78 -14.13
C PRO A 587 13.43 15.48 -13.64
N LYS A 588 14.25 15.93 -14.59
CA LYS A 588 15.54 16.60 -14.33
C LYS A 588 15.41 17.82 -13.42
N ILE A 589 14.39 18.65 -13.55
CA ILE A 589 14.26 19.87 -12.74
C ILE A 589 13.46 19.66 -11.45
N PHE A 590 13.12 18.42 -11.09
CA PHE A 590 12.31 18.13 -9.91
C PHE A 590 12.96 18.67 -8.62
N GLU A 591 12.19 19.42 -7.83
CA GLU A 591 12.69 20.19 -6.67
C GLU A 591 12.36 19.52 -5.35
N LYS A 592 11.14 18.99 -5.20
CA LYS A 592 10.66 18.55 -3.88
C LYS A 592 9.61 17.43 -3.93
N VAL A 593 9.83 16.43 -3.08
CA VAL A 593 8.80 15.50 -2.61
C VAL A 593 8.45 15.84 -1.16
N ASP A 594 7.18 16.11 -0.88
CA ASP A 594 6.71 16.32 0.49
C ASP A 594 6.56 14.99 1.26
N GLN A 595 6.56 15.09 2.58
CA GLN A 595 6.49 13.91 3.47
C GLN A 595 5.22 13.10 3.19
N GLY A 596 5.38 11.77 3.18
CA GLY A 596 4.28 10.83 3.01
C GLY A 596 3.62 10.83 1.63
N ALA A 597 4.24 11.41 0.60
CA ALA A 597 3.72 11.40 -0.77
C ALA A 597 3.45 9.99 -1.33
N PHE A 598 4.14 8.96 -0.82
CA PHE A 598 4.06 7.56 -1.29
C PHE A 598 3.71 6.57 -0.16
N ASN A 599 2.94 7.01 0.84
CA ASN A 599 2.48 6.15 1.92
C ASN A 599 1.66 4.96 1.36
N PHE A 600 1.82 3.78 1.98
CA PHE A 600 1.09 2.54 1.62
C PHE A 600 1.21 2.10 0.14
N CYS A 601 2.26 2.54 -0.58
CA CYS A 601 2.61 2.07 -1.92
C CYS A 601 3.34 0.70 -1.86
N GLU A 602 2.64 -0.35 -1.39
CA GLU A 602 3.21 -1.67 -1.07
C GLU A 602 3.93 -2.36 -2.24
N ASN A 603 3.59 -2.04 -3.49
CA ASN A 603 4.22 -2.64 -4.66
C ASN A 603 5.29 -1.75 -5.31
N LEU A 604 5.61 -0.59 -4.75
CA LEU A 604 6.62 0.31 -5.33
C LEU A 604 7.99 -0.36 -5.28
N LEU A 605 8.55 -0.67 -6.45
CA LEU A 605 9.83 -1.37 -6.59
C LEU A 605 10.99 -0.39 -6.77
N ARG A 606 10.77 0.74 -7.44
CA ARG A 606 11.82 1.72 -7.67
C ARG A 606 11.31 3.11 -8.05
N PHE A 607 12.12 4.09 -7.71
CA PHE A 607 12.15 5.41 -8.32
C PHE A 607 13.13 5.40 -9.49
N LYS A 608 12.90 6.27 -10.47
CA LYS A 608 13.88 6.71 -11.46
C LYS A 608 13.97 8.22 -11.37
N VAL A 609 15.18 8.76 -11.42
CA VAL A 609 15.41 10.20 -11.48
C VAL A 609 16.18 10.49 -12.75
N GLU A 610 15.70 11.40 -13.58
CA GLU A 610 16.38 11.79 -14.81
C GLU A 610 17.76 12.38 -14.53
N GLU A 611 18.70 12.13 -15.46
CA GLU A 611 20.08 12.57 -15.34
C GLU A 611 20.19 14.11 -15.25
N GLY A 612 21.01 14.58 -14.30
CA GLY A 612 21.24 16.00 -14.04
C GLY A 612 20.21 16.66 -13.12
N ASN A 613 19.39 15.88 -12.39
CA ASN A 613 18.65 16.40 -11.25
C ASN A 613 19.60 16.89 -10.15
N MET A 614 19.27 18.05 -9.56
CA MET A 614 20.14 18.74 -8.60
C MET A 614 19.81 18.45 -7.14
N ASN A 615 18.67 17.80 -6.85
CA ASN A 615 18.17 17.59 -5.50
C ASN A 615 18.07 16.11 -5.11
N TYR A 616 17.74 15.25 -6.08
CA TYR A 616 17.51 13.83 -5.85
C TYR A 616 18.30 12.96 -6.83
N THR A 617 18.55 11.74 -6.40
CA THR A 617 19.03 10.65 -7.24
C THR A 617 18.42 9.35 -6.73
N THR A 618 18.86 8.22 -7.28
CA THR A 618 18.45 6.91 -6.80
C THR A 618 19.65 6.10 -6.37
N LEU A 619 19.41 5.17 -5.44
CA LEU A 619 20.37 4.16 -5.05
C LEU A 619 19.64 2.82 -4.96
N ASP A 620 19.95 1.88 -5.85
CA ASP A 620 19.17 0.63 -5.99
C ASP A 620 17.65 0.89 -6.16
N GLY A 621 17.28 1.95 -6.87
CA GLY A 621 15.89 2.36 -7.04
C GLY A 621 15.23 2.99 -5.79
N MET A 622 15.96 3.20 -4.69
CA MET A 622 15.49 3.98 -3.54
C MET A 622 15.67 5.48 -3.83
N LEU A 623 14.72 6.32 -3.45
CA LEU A 623 14.85 7.77 -3.64
C LEU A 623 15.74 8.35 -2.53
N CYS A 624 16.82 9.02 -2.90
CA CYS A 624 17.71 9.68 -1.97
C CYS A 624 18.05 11.10 -2.44
N ASP A 625 18.59 11.89 -1.54
CA ASP A 625 19.14 13.20 -1.89
C ASP A 625 20.31 13.05 -2.87
N ILE A 626 20.64 14.12 -3.61
CA ILE A 626 21.68 14.09 -4.64
C ILE A 626 23.06 13.67 -4.12
N THR A 627 23.33 13.87 -2.83
CA THR A 627 24.60 13.47 -2.20
C THR A 627 24.65 12.00 -1.81
N LYS A 628 23.54 11.26 -1.97
CA LYS A 628 23.37 9.86 -1.56
C LYS A 628 23.62 9.63 -0.05
N LYS A 629 23.36 10.65 0.78
CA LYS A 629 23.56 10.60 2.25
C LYS A 629 22.24 10.52 3.02
N LYS A 630 21.11 10.84 2.42
CA LYS A 630 19.80 10.81 3.04
C LYS A 630 18.84 9.97 2.20
N LEU A 631 18.30 8.92 2.80
CA LEU A 631 17.20 8.15 2.22
C LEU A 631 15.91 8.96 2.39
N GLU A 632 15.29 9.35 1.28
CA GLU A 632 14.07 10.16 1.28
C GLU A 632 12.83 9.27 1.30
N VAL A 633 12.78 8.26 0.44
CA VAL A 633 11.64 7.32 0.38
C VAL A 633 12.14 5.91 0.10
N PHE A 634 11.70 4.96 0.91
CA PHE A 634 11.96 3.54 0.68
C PHE A 634 10.83 2.92 -0.17
N PRO A 635 11.14 2.34 -1.34
CA PRO A 635 10.17 1.59 -2.13
C PRO A 635 9.81 0.26 -1.45
N ALA A 636 8.62 0.19 -0.83
CA ALA A 636 8.18 -0.96 -0.02
C ALA A 636 8.28 -2.33 -0.71
N GLY A 637 8.12 -2.36 -2.04
CA GLY A 637 8.27 -3.55 -2.86
C GLY A 637 9.68 -4.13 -2.90
N LYS A 638 10.71 -3.39 -2.46
CA LYS A 638 12.09 -3.86 -2.31
C LYS A 638 12.38 -4.61 -1.01
N ALA A 639 11.42 -4.66 -0.08
CA ALA A 639 11.65 -5.34 1.19
C ALA A 639 11.97 -6.83 0.99
N ASP A 640 13.05 -7.29 1.61
CA ASP A 640 13.45 -8.69 1.67
C ASP A 640 13.25 -9.21 3.11
N SER A 641 12.57 -10.36 3.24
CA SER A 641 12.26 -10.97 4.55
C SER A 641 13.48 -11.48 5.33
N LYS A 642 14.62 -11.67 4.67
CA LYS A 642 15.88 -12.12 5.28
C LYS A 642 16.77 -10.95 5.67
N TYR A 643 16.82 -9.91 4.84
CA TYR A 643 17.73 -8.76 4.99
C TYR A 643 17.27 -7.53 4.18
N THR A 644 16.24 -6.79 4.61
CA THR A 644 15.97 -5.46 3.99
C THR A 644 17.11 -4.51 4.36
N LEU A 645 18.11 -4.45 3.49
CA LEU A 645 19.38 -3.76 3.74
C LEU A 645 19.27 -2.32 3.24
N VAL A 646 19.56 -1.38 4.15
CA VAL A 646 19.64 0.04 3.82
C VAL A 646 21.08 0.33 3.36
N PRO A 647 21.28 1.03 2.23
CA PRO A 647 22.60 1.51 1.79
C PRO A 647 23.23 2.49 2.80
N TYR A 648 24.47 2.90 2.54
CA TYR A 648 25.32 3.74 3.42
C TYR A 648 24.88 5.19 3.57
N PHE A 649 23.59 5.42 3.74
CA PHE A 649 23.04 6.70 4.13
C PHE A 649 23.52 7.10 5.54
N GLU A 650 23.58 8.39 5.78
CA GLU A 650 23.82 9.01 7.09
C GLU A 650 22.49 9.27 7.82
N LYS A 651 21.42 9.54 7.04
CA LYS A 651 20.09 9.91 7.54
C LYS A 651 18.95 9.18 6.84
N VAL A 652 17.87 8.96 7.56
CA VAL A 652 16.59 8.45 7.03
C VAL A 652 15.51 9.49 7.27
N ALA A 653 14.80 9.90 6.21
CA ALA A 653 13.78 10.95 6.28
C ALA A 653 12.56 10.54 7.14
N PRO A 654 11.77 11.52 7.63
CA PRO A 654 10.44 11.26 8.16
C PRO A 654 9.56 10.51 7.15
N TYR A 655 8.68 9.64 7.63
CA TYR A 655 7.75 8.83 6.81
C TYR A 655 8.38 7.91 5.74
N CYS A 656 9.70 7.69 5.77
CA CYS A 656 10.43 6.97 4.72
C CYS A 656 9.91 5.56 4.37
N PHE A 657 9.49 4.77 5.36
CA PHE A 657 8.91 3.42 5.22
C PHE A 657 7.42 3.38 5.60
N TYR A 658 6.78 4.54 5.80
CA TYR A 658 5.49 4.64 6.47
C TYR A 658 4.41 3.76 5.82
N GLY A 659 3.70 3.01 6.65
CA GLY A 659 2.61 2.15 6.21
C GLY A 659 3.03 0.94 5.36
N SER A 660 4.32 0.61 5.30
CA SER A 660 4.82 -0.51 4.48
C SER A 660 4.77 -1.83 5.25
N ASN A 661 3.79 -2.69 4.96
CA ASN A 661 3.62 -4.00 5.58
C ASN A 661 4.43 -5.11 4.90
N LYS A 662 5.03 -4.86 3.73
CA LYS A 662 6.07 -5.76 3.19
C LYS A 662 7.36 -5.73 3.99
N VAL A 663 7.62 -4.65 4.72
CA VAL A 663 8.84 -4.49 5.53
C VAL A 663 8.70 -5.30 6.82
N THR A 664 9.42 -6.42 6.89
CA THR A 664 9.41 -7.33 8.06
C THR A 664 10.67 -7.23 8.92
N ASN A 665 11.73 -6.66 8.39
CA ASN A 665 12.98 -6.37 9.06
C ASN A 665 13.62 -5.15 8.38
N ILE A 666 14.52 -4.44 9.06
CA ILE A 666 15.35 -3.40 8.43
C ILE A 666 16.76 -3.49 9.00
N THR A 667 17.76 -3.57 8.15
CA THR A 667 19.17 -3.56 8.52
C THR A 667 19.81 -2.24 8.13
N PHE A 668 20.16 -1.43 9.12
CA PHE A 668 20.84 -0.14 8.96
C PHE A 668 22.36 -0.29 9.08
N PRO A 669 23.13 0.30 8.15
CA PRO A 669 24.58 0.29 8.19
C PRO A 669 25.11 1.23 9.28
N LYS A 670 26.39 1.09 9.61
CA LYS A 670 27.06 1.89 10.65
C LYS A 670 27.03 3.41 10.41
N THR A 671 26.81 3.84 9.17
CA THR A 671 26.78 5.25 8.76
C THR A 671 25.51 5.96 9.17
N VAL A 672 24.39 5.24 9.34
CA VAL A 672 23.12 5.85 9.74
C VAL A 672 23.23 6.32 11.19
N THR A 673 23.03 7.61 11.41
CA THR A 673 23.09 8.26 12.72
C THR A 673 21.77 8.90 13.11
N GLU A 674 20.92 9.24 12.15
CA GLU A 674 19.64 9.93 12.34
C GLU A 674 18.50 9.21 11.61
N ILE A 675 17.39 8.96 12.32
CA ILE A 675 16.15 8.43 11.74
C ILE A 675 14.99 9.36 12.11
N GLY A 676 14.32 9.87 11.08
CA GLY A 676 13.23 10.84 11.20
C GLY A 676 12.03 10.34 12.00
N ILE A 677 11.19 11.28 12.42
CA ILE A 677 9.91 10.96 13.08
C ILE A 677 9.05 10.11 12.15
N ARG A 678 8.35 9.12 12.70
CA ARG A 678 7.42 8.24 11.96
C ARG A 678 8.02 7.53 10.74
N ALA A 679 9.35 7.45 10.64
CA ALA A 679 10.01 6.83 9.49
C ALA A 679 9.58 5.37 9.26
N ILE A 680 9.17 4.66 10.32
CA ILE A 680 8.71 3.25 10.29
C ILE A 680 7.35 3.08 10.99
N ALA A 681 6.54 4.14 11.02
CA ALA A 681 5.20 4.07 11.58
C ALA A 681 4.29 3.22 10.68
N LEU A 682 3.42 2.45 11.31
CA LEU A 682 2.45 1.54 10.68
C LEU A 682 3.04 0.43 9.79
N CYS A 683 4.34 0.15 9.92
CA CYS A 683 4.95 -1.09 9.44
C CYS A 683 4.56 -2.26 10.36
N ASN A 684 3.30 -2.71 10.30
CA ASN A 684 2.72 -3.61 11.30
C ASN A 684 3.30 -5.04 11.26
N ASN A 685 3.95 -5.41 10.16
CA ASN A 685 4.63 -6.70 10.01
C ASN A 685 6.13 -6.66 10.37
N LEU A 686 6.66 -5.51 10.79
CA LEU A 686 8.05 -5.39 11.23
C LEU A 686 8.30 -6.27 12.45
N LYS A 687 9.37 -7.08 12.40
CA LYS A 687 9.79 -8.00 13.46
C LYS A 687 11.15 -7.64 14.03
N SER A 688 11.99 -6.93 13.29
CA SER A 688 13.31 -6.54 13.77
C SER A 688 13.87 -5.28 13.14
N LEU A 689 14.71 -4.58 13.91
CA LEU A 689 15.58 -3.51 13.44
C LEU A 689 17.02 -3.88 13.79
N SER A 690 17.91 -3.90 12.80
CA SER A 690 19.31 -4.30 12.98
C SER A 690 20.22 -3.11 12.73
N PHE A 691 21.06 -2.75 13.70
CA PHE A 691 22.03 -1.65 13.61
C PHE A 691 23.47 -2.18 13.60
N MET A 692 24.17 -2.02 12.47
CA MET A 692 25.50 -2.62 12.24
C MET A 692 26.68 -1.87 12.89
N GLY A 693 26.45 -0.73 13.53
CA GLY A 693 27.51 0.09 14.13
C GLY A 693 28.11 -0.52 15.39
N GLU A 694 29.45 -0.50 15.49
CA GLU A 694 30.19 -0.95 16.68
C GLU A 694 30.28 0.13 17.75
N ASP A 695 30.33 1.39 17.33
CA ASP A 695 30.53 2.55 18.20
C ASP A 695 29.29 3.47 18.22
N ASN A 696 28.32 3.23 17.32
CA ASN A 696 27.15 4.08 17.16
C ASN A 696 25.88 3.28 16.84
N VAL A 697 24.80 3.54 17.57
CA VAL A 697 23.44 3.06 17.29
C VAL A 697 22.51 4.29 17.35
N PRO A 698 21.73 4.59 16.29
CA PRO A 698 20.85 5.76 16.25
C PRO A 698 19.90 5.81 17.42
N THR A 699 19.59 7.01 17.92
CA THR A 699 18.52 7.21 18.90
C THR A 699 17.16 7.12 18.22
N LEU A 700 16.27 6.26 18.74
CA LEU A 700 14.93 6.08 18.19
C LEU A 700 13.91 7.00 18.88
N ASN A 701 13.39 7.99 18.14
CA ASN A 701 12.39 8.94 18.65
C ASN A 701 11.07 8.25 19.06
N ALA A 702 10.29 8.85 19.98
CA ALA A 702 9.06 8.26 20.56
C ALA A 702 7.96 7.94 19.54
N ASN A 703 7.94 8.65 18.41
CA ASN A 703 6.94 8.49 17.34
C ASN A 703 7.46 7.67 16.14
N ILE A 704 8.62 7.03 16.25
CA ILE A 704 9.26 6.35 15.10
C ILE A 704 8.36 5.23 14.53
N MET A 705 7.70 4.48 15.42
CA MET A 705 6.69 3.44 15.13
C MET A 705 5.31 3.88 15.66
N TYR A 706 4.94 5.14 15.43
CA TYR A 706 3.67 5.69 15.88
C TYR A 706 2.49 4.77 15.47
N GLN A 707 1.65 4.42 16.45
CA GLN A 707 0.49 3.51 16.31
C GLN A 707 0.78 2.13 15.71
N SER A 708 2.03 1.73 15.52
CA SER A 708 2.33 0.38 15.06
C SER A 708 2.01 -0.63 16.18
N GLY A 709 1.06 -1.53 15.94
CA GLY A 709 0.58 -2.50 16.94
C GLY A 709 1.62 -3.54 17.37
N ASN A 710 2.76 -3.60 16.70
CA ASN A 710 3.83 -4.58 16.86
C ASN A 710 5.07 -4.05 17.61
N LEU A 711 5.08 -2.82 18.15
CA LEU A 711 6.25 -2.23 18.82
C LEU A 711 6.91 -3.20 19.84
N LYS A 712 6.10 -3.89 20.66
CA LYS A 712 6.55 -4.85 21.68
C LYS A 712 6.97 -6.22 21.14
N ASN A 713 6.78 -6.45 19.84
CA ASN A 713 7.18 -7.66 19.12
C ASN A 713 8.45 -7.44 18.27
N VAL A 714 8.95 -6.21 18.18
CA VAL A 714 10.17 -5.89 17.43
C VAL A 714 11.41 -6.14 18.27
N THR A 715 12.32 -6.98 17.78
CA THR A 715 13.67 -7.16 18.35
C THR A 715 14.63 -6.13 17.76
N ILE A 716 15.42 -5.48 18.61
CA ILE A 716 16.51 -4.59 18.19
C ILE A 716 17.82 -5.39 18.18
N PHE A 717 18.42 -5.60 17.01
CA PHE A 717 19.72 -6.25 16.89
C PHE A 717 20.85 -5.22 16.84
N VAL A 718 21.91 -5.45 17.60
CA VAL A 718 23.08 -4.56 17.70
C VAL A 718 24.37 -5.37 17.68
N ARG A 719 25.52 -4.74 17.39
CA ARG A 719 26.82 -5.42 17.47
C ARG A 719 27.16 -5.81 18.91
N LYS A 720 27.80 -6.97 19.09
CA LYS A 720 28.27 -7.49 20.39
C LYS A 720 29.16 -6.48 21.10
N LYS A 721 30.14 -5.94 20.39
CA LYS A 721 31.06 -4.91 20.90
C LYS A 721 30.33 -3.65 21.38
N TRP A 722 29.32 -3.18 20.64
CA TRP A 722 28.49 -2.05 21.05
C TRP A 722 27.68 -2.39 22.31
N TYR A 723 27.05 -3.57 22.32
CA TYR A 723 26.25 -4.03 23.45
C TYR A 723 27.07 -4.14 24.72
N GLU A 724 28.29 -4.68 24.66
CA GLU A 724 29.17 -4.92 25.81
C GLU A 724 29.75 -3.64 26.41
N ASN A 725 29.88 -2.56 25.63
CA ASN A 725 30.32 -1.26 26.15
C ASN A 725 29.36 -0.73 27.24
N ALA A 726 29.89 -0.49 28.44
CA ALA A 726 29.10 -0.06 29.60
C ALA A 726 28.44 1.32 29.40
N ALA A 727 29.01 2.19 28.56
CA ALA A 727 28.44 3.50 28.24
C ALA A 727 27.05 3.41 27.57
N ASN A 728 26.72 2.27 26.95
CA ASN A 728 25.48 2.07 26.21
C ASN A 728 24.33 1.49 27.06
N ASN A 729 24.57 1.17 28.34
CA ASN A 729 23.57 0.53 29.22
C ASN A 729 22.27 1.34 29.34
N ALA A 730 22.33 2.67 29.35
CA ALA A 730 21.16 3.54 29.40
C ALA A 730 20.30 3.44 28.12
N THR A 731 20.96 3.40 26.96
CA THR A 731 20.30 3.22 25.66
C THR A 731 19.66 1.83 25.57
N ILE A 732 20.38 0.78 25.98
CA ILE A 732 19.87 -0.60 26.01
C ILE A 732 18.61 -0.69 26.89
N THR A 733 18.64 -0.09 28.08
CA THR A 733 17.49 -0.05 29.00
C THR A 733 16.30 0.68 28.36
N THR A 734 16.56 1.83 27.72
CA THR A 734 15.54 2.60 27.00
C THR A 734 14.88 1.76 25.91
N TYR A 735 15.66 0.98 25.15
CA TYR A 735 15.14 0.12 24.09
C TYR A 735 14.40 -1.10 24.64
N ASN A 736 14.91 -1.77 25.66
CA ASN A 736 14.21 -2.88 26.32
C ASN A 736 12.86 -2.43 26.93
N ASN A 737 12.79 -1.21 27.46
CA ASN A 737 11.54 -0.66 27.98
C ASN A 737 10.50 -0.38 26.89
N ARG A 738 10.92 -0.26 25.63
CA ARG A 738 10.07 0.17 24.51
C ARG A 738 9.76 -0.96 23.53
N PHE A 739 10.78 -1.71 23.11
CA PHE A 739 10.72 -2.81 22.16
C PHE A 739 10.64 -4.16 22.88
N LYS A 740 10.68 -5.27 22.11
CA LYS A 740 10.70 -6.63 22.68
C LYS A 740 11.96 -6.84 23.51
N GLU A 741 13.11 -6.58 22.89
CA GLU A 741 14.44 -6.75 23.46
C GLU A 741 15.52 -6.13 22.59
N VAL A 742 16.65 -5.80 23.20
CA VAL A 742 17.93 -5.59 22.51
C VAL A 742 18.72 -6.89 22.55
N HIS A 743 19.05 -7.43 21.37
CA HIS A 743 19.73 -8.70 21.19
C HIS A 743 21.08 -8.46 20.48
N PRO A 744 22.23 -8.73 21.12
CA PRO A 744 23.53 -8.54 20.48
C PRO A 744 23.81 -9.62 19.43
N SER A 745 24.66 -9.33 18.45
CA SER A 745 25.33 -10.37 17.67
C SER A 745 26.14 -11.31 18.57
N PHE A 746 26.48 -12.48 18.02
CA PHE A 746 27.22 -13.50 18.75
C PHE A 746 28.46 -13.92 17.97
N VAL A 747 29.44 -14.43 18.71
CA VAL A 747 30.66 -15.01 18.16
C VAL A 747 30.66 -16.49 18.52
N THR A 748 30.84 -17.37 17.53
CA THR A 748 30.90 -18.81 17.78
C THR A 748 32.23 -19.16 18.49
N ALA A 749 32.19 -19.99 19.53
CA ALA A 749 33.38 -20.36 20.31
C ALA A 749 34.00 -21.71 19.90
N THR A 750 33.24 -22.56 19.21
CA THR A 750 33.62 -23.93 18.85
C THR A 750 33.21 -24.26 17.43
N GLY A 751 33.79 -25.31 16.85
CA GLY A 751 33.47 -25.75 15.48
C GLY A 751 34.28 -25.03 14.41
N TYR A 752 33.86 -25.21 13.16
CA TYR A 752 34.61 -24.69 12.00
C TYR A 752 34.43 -23.19 11.76
N ASP A 753 33.37 -22.61 12.29
CA ASP A 753 33.09 -21.17 12.21
C ASP A 753 33.56 -20.38 13.45
N ARG A 754 34.15 -21.00 14.48
CA ARG A 754 34.62 -20.29 15.69
C ARG A 754 35.42 -19.00 15.41
N GLY A 755 35.19 -17.99 16.22
CA GLY A 755 35.73 -16.65 16.04
C GLY A 755 34.95 -15.80 15.03
N THR A 756 33.99 -16.36 14.28
CA THR A 756 33.14 -15.58 13.37
C THR A 756 32.04 -14.87 14.13
N GLU A 757 31.89 -13.57 13.89
CA GLU A 757 30.74 -12.81 14.37
C GLU A 757 29.60 -12.90 13.36
N PHE A 758 28.47 -13.45 13.84
CA PHE A 758 27.22 -13.50 13.11
C PHE A 758 26.28 -12.40 13.62
N PHE A 759 25.87 -11.53 12.72
CA PHE A 759 24.98 -10.40 12.99
C PHE A 759 23.57 -10.67 12.47
N PRO A 760 22.54 -10.71 13.33
CA PRO A 760 21.17 -10.93 12.88
C PRO A 760 20.66 -9.80 11.99
N THR A 761 20.32 -10.13 10.74
CA THR A 761 19.68 -9.21 9.78
C THR A 761 18.15 -9.30 9.84
N SER A 762 17.64 -10.41 10.35
CA SER A 762 16.24 -10.63 10.70
C SER A 762 16.13 -11.62 11.86
N VAL A 763 14.91 -11.97 12.27
CA VAL A 763 14.70 -12.89 13.39
C VAL A 763 15.31 -14.27 13.16
N ASP A 764 15.32 -14.76 11.92
CA ASP A 764 15.74 -16.13 11.58
C ASP A 764 17.01 -16.18 10.71
N ASN A 765 17.58 -15.03 10.36
CA ASN A 765 18.73 -14.93 9.48
C ASN A 765 19.85 -14.06 10.06
N VAL A 766 21.08 -14.47 9.78
CA VAL A 766 22.29 -13.73 10.14
C VAL A 766 23.14 -13.49 8.91
N GLY A 767 23.95 -12.44 8.99
CA GLY A 767 25.07 -12.22 8.09
C GLY A 767 26.40 -12.27 8.83
N VAL A 768 27.46 -12.71 8.14
CA VAL A 768 28.82 -12.64 8.70
C VAL A 768 29.29 -11.19 8.67
N ILE A 769 29.75 -10.65 9.79
CA ILE A 769 30.09 -9.21 9.88
C ILE A 769 31.53 -8.92 10.34
N SER A 770 32.18 -9.84 11.06
CA SER A 770 33.57 -9.69 11.47
C SER A 770 34.17 -11.01 11.96
N PHE A 771 35.46 -11.00 12.32
CA PHE A 771 36.20 -12.17 12.80
C PHE A 771 37.13 -11.80 13.97
N TYR A 772 37.02 -12.51 15.10
CA TYR A 772 37.67 -12.19 16.38
C TYR A 772 38.90 -13.05 16.69
N GLU A 773 38.95 -14.31 16.23
CA GLU A 773 40.03 -15.24 16.58
C GLU A 773 40.92 -15.53 15.37
N PRO A 774 42.26 -15.37 15.42
CA PRO A 774 43.13 -15.65 14.29
C PRO A 774 43.03 -17.11 13.77
N ARG A 775 42.85 -17.28 12.45
CA ARG A 775 42.87 -18.58 11.76
C ARG A 775 43.36 -18.44 10.34
N THR A 776 43.84 -19.54 9.76
CA THR A 776 44.29 -19.62 8.37
C THR A 776 43.20 -20.04 7.38
N SER A 777 42.17 -20.75 7.82
CA SER A 777 40.95 -20.97 7.03
C SER A 777 39.70 -20.62 7.84
N ALA A 778 38.69 -20.09 7.17
CA ALA A 778 37.38 -19.81 7.74
C ALA A 778 36.30 -20.57 6.95
N ILE A 779 35.43 -21.30 7.65
CA ILE A 779 34.35 -22.07 7.03
C ILE A 779 33.03 -21.52 7.55
N ILE A 780 32.22 -21.00 6.64
CA ILE A 780 30.90 -20.43 6.91
C ILE A 780 29.85 -21.46 6.55
N GLN A 781 29.25 -22.03 7.58
CA GLN A 781 28.21 -23.06 7.46
C GLN A 781 26.87 -22.44 7.01
N GLU A 782 25.96 -23.27 6.52
CA GLU A 782 24.59 -22.86 6.18
C GLU A 782 23.80 -22.34 7.40
N LYS A 783 24.15 -22.84 8.58
CA LYS A 783 23.55 -22.51 9.86
C LYS A 783 24.59 -21.97 10.83
N ALA A 784 24.22 -20.93 11.57
CA ALA A 784 25.00 -20.42 12.68
C ALA A 784 24.23 -20.69 13.99
N VAL A 785 24.94 -21.20 15.00
CA VAL A 785 24.35 -21.56 16.28
C VAL A 785 24.82 -20.57 17.35
N GLU A 786 23.89 -19.78 17.87
CA GLU A 786 24.06 -19.02 19.09
C GLU A 786 23.89 -19.98 20.28
N PRO A 787 24.91 -20.14 21.15
CA PRO A 787 24.81 -21.04 22.29
C PRO A 787 23.91 -20.46 23.39
N ASP A 788 23.51 -21.29 24.36
CA ASP A 788 22.91 -20.81 25.60
C ASP A 788 23.92 -19.95 26.38
N TYR A 789 23.54 -18.73 26.81
CA TYR A 789 24.39 -17.90 27.68
C TYR A 789 23.59 -16.91 28.51
N THR A 790 24.23 -16.33 29.53
CA THR A 790 23.68 -15.20 30.28
C THR A 790 24.53 -13.96 30.00
N ASP A 791 23.89 -12.86 29.64
CA ASP A 791 24.59 -11.64 29.27
C ASP A 791 24.99 -10.76 30.47
N LYS A 792 25.69 -9.66 30.20
CA LYS A 792 26.18 -8.72 31.23
C LYS A 792 25.07 -8.02 32.03
N LEU A 793 23.82 -8.04 31.55
CA LEU A 793 22.67 -7.48 32.23
C LEU A 793 21.87 -8.55 32.99
N GLY A 794 22.38 -9.79 33.04
CA GLY A 794 21.74 -10.92 33.71
C GLY A 794 20.61 -11.56 32.91
N LYS A 795 20.41 -11.19 31.63
CA LYS A 795 19.41 -11.81 30.78
C LYS A 795 19.93 -13.13 30.22
N HIS A 796 19.14 -14.19 30.37
CA HIS A 796 19.46 -15.50 29.82
C HIS A 796 18.93 -15.63 28.39
N TRP A 797 19.82 -15.97 27.47
CA TRP A 797 19.55 -16.21 26.05
C TRP A 797 19.62 -17.71 25.79
N LYS A 798 18.54 -18.24 25.21
CA LYS A 798 18.47 -19.65 24.84
C LYS A 798 19.19 -19.89 23.53
N LYS A 799 19.73 -21.10 23.38
CA LYS A 799 20.35 -21.61 22.17
C LYS A 799 19.40 -21.39 21.00
N LYS A 800 19.93 -20.79 19.94
CA LYS A 800 19.16 -20.50 18.73
C LYS A 800 20.00 -20.75 17.49
N GLU A 801 19.36 -21.34 16.50
CA GLU A 801 19.95 -21.57 15.19
C GLU A 801 19.42 -20.53 14.20
N TYR A 802 20.30 -19.99 13.37
CA TYR A 802 19.98 -19.01 12.32
C TYR A 802 20.45 -19.52 10.96
N THR A 803 19.77 -19.10 9.90
CA THR A 803 20.26 -19.30 8.53
C THR A 803 21.29 -18.22 8.21
N VAL A 804 22.44 -18.61 7.66
CA VAL A 804 23.43 -17.64 7.17
C VAL A 804 23.00 -17.20 5.77
N SER A 805 22.54 -15.95 5.64
CA SER A 805 21.96 -15.44 4.40
C SER A 805 22.80 -14.38 3.69
N SER A 806 23.84 -13.87 4.34
CA SER A 806 24.63 -12.76 3.81
C SER A 806 26.06 -12.75 4.33
N ILE A 807 26.96 -12.14 3.54
CA ILE A 807 28.26 -11.68 4.02
C ILE A 807 28.17 -10.16 4.05
N LEU A 808 28.17 -9.56 5.22
CA LEU A 808 27.92 -8.14 5.41
C LEU A 808 29.18 -7.31 5.15
N ASP A 809 29.01 -6.00 5.14
CA ASP A 809 30.12 -5.06 4.90
C ASP A 809 31.24 -5.25 5.92
N PHE A 810 32.47 -5.13 5.44
CA PHE A 810 33.72 -5.26 6.22
C PHE A 810 33.95 -6.62 6.88
N ALA A 811 33.17 -7.66 6.55
CA ALA A 811 33.22 -8.99 7.18
C ALA A 811 34.65 -9.54 7.40
N TYR A 812 35.54 -9.32 6.44
CA TYR A 812 36.93 -9.75 6.48
C TYR A 812 37.89 -8.63 6.05
N GLU A 813 37.61 -7.35 6.29
CA GLU A 813 38.54 -6.26 5.90
C GLU A 813 39.88 -6.33 6.69
N ASN A 814 39.87 -6.88 7.91
CA ASN A 814 41.03 -6.83 8.84
C ASN A 814 41.55 -8.21 9.30
N ALA A 815 41.17 -9.31 8.64
CA ALA A 815 41.51 -10.67 9.07
C ALA A 815 42.93 -11.11 8.65
N GLN A 816 43.97 -10.63 9.34
CA GLN A 816 45.41 -10.79 8.99
C GLN A 816 46.01 -12.21 9.06
N THR A 817 45.19 -13.25 9.23
CA THR A 817 45.68 -14.64 9.23
C THR A 817 44.93 -15.54 8.27
N VAL A 818 43.71 -15.15 7.86
CA VAL A 818 42.84 -15.98 7.03
C VAL A 818 43.35 -15.95 5.60
N LYS A 819 43.62 -17.14 5.07
CA LYS A 819 44.12 -17.37 3.71
C LYS A 819 43.03 -17.93 2.81
N ASP A 820 42.18 -18.81 3.32
CA ASP A 820 41.13 -19.44 2.53
C ASP A 820 39.77 -19.37 3.24
N ILE A 821 38.75 -18.90 2.52
CA ILE A 821 37.38 -18.77 3.03
C ILE A 821 36.48 -19.73 2.27
N VAL A 822 35.78 -20.60 2.98
CA VAL A 822 34.77 -21.49 2.39
C VAL A 822 33.39 -21.05 2.84
N VAL A 823 32.54 -20.69 1.88
CA VAL A 823 31.14 -20.35 2.10
C VAL A 823 30.30 -21.54 1.64
N LEU A 824 29.86 -22.34 2.61
CA LEU A 824 28.93 -23.46 2.41
C LEU A 824 27.49 -22.93 2.26
N ALA A 825 27.18 -21.79 2.88
CA ALA A 825 25.87 -21.16 2.83
C ALA A 825 25.49 -20.59 1.45
N ASP A 826 24.23 -20.73 1.08
CA ASP A 826 23.61 -19.95 -0.01
C ASP A 826 23.36 -18.50 0.48
N VAL A 827 24.37 -17.64 0.29
CA VAL A 827 24.29 -16.21 0.62
C VAL A 827 23.65 -15.43 -0.52
N GLY A 828 22.73 -14.52 -0.19
CA GLY A 828 22.00 -13.70 -1.16
C GLY A 828 22.66 -12.34 -1.44
N VAL A 829 23.46 -11.82 -0.51
CA VAL A 829 24.17 -10.54 -0.67
C VAL A 829 25.60 -10.62 -0.11
N VAL A 830 26.52 -9.97 -0.82
CA VAL A 830 27.89 -9.67 -0.37
C VAL A 830 28.02 -8.16 -0.23
N GLY A 831 28.32 -7.70 0.99
CA GLY A 831 28.48 -6.31 1.36
C GLY A 831 29.67 -5.64 0.67
N LEU A 832 29.78 -4.32 0.82
CA LEU A 832 30.98 -3.62 0.35
C LEU A 832 32.21 -4.19 1.06
N LYS A 833 33.37 -4.15 0.40
CA LYS A 833 34.68 -4.48 1.00
C LYS A 833 34.76 -5.78 1.84
N ALA A 834 33.82 -6.71 1.67
CA ALA A 834 33.64 -7.83 2.57
C ALA A 834 34.88 -8.73 2.62
N PHE A 835 35.64 -8.80 1.53
CA PHE A 835 36.85 -9.62 1.39
C PHE A 835 38.11 -8.78 1.13
N LYS A 836 38.19 -7.54 1.63
CA LYS A 836 39.35 -6.64 1.40
C LYS A 836 40.58 -6.86 2.32
N ALA A 837 40.74 -8.03 2.94
CA ALA A 837 41.96 -8.37 3.71
C ALA A 837 43.21 -8.57 2.80
N ASP A 838 43.78 -7.47 2.29
CA ASP A 838 45.07 -7.37 1.58
C ASP A 838 45.44 -8.59 0.67
N SER A 839 46.74 -8.84 0.45
CA SER A 839 47.24 -9.93 -0.40
C SER A 839 47.14 -11.32 0.25
N GLN A 840 46.55 -11.45 1.43
CA GLN A 840 46.57 -12.68 2.22
C GLN A 840 45.53 -13.71 1.81
N LEU A 841 44.33 -13.27 1.39
CA LEU A 841 43.30 -14.17 0.86
C LEU A 841 43.77 -14.80 -0.44
N LYS A 842 43.97 -16.12 -0.42
CA LYS A 842 44.40 -16.96 -1.53
C LYS A 842 43.20 -17.48 -2.31
N GLY A 843 42.29 -18.20 -1.66
CA GLY A 843 41.12 -18.80 -2.29
C GLY A 843 39.83 -18.47 -1.53
N ILE A 844 38.78 -18.15 -2.28
CA ILE A 844 37.43 -18.02 -1.73
C ILE A 844 36.55 -19.06 -2.44
N TYR A 845 35.92 -19.94 -1.68
CA TYR A 845 35.19 -21.09 -2.17
C TYR A 845 33.70 -20.85 -1.93
N PHE A 846 32.90 -20.69 -3.00
CA PHE A 846 31.44 -20.59 -2.88
C PHE A 846 30.80 -21.89 -3.35
N VAL A 847 30.16 -22.58 -2.41
CA VAL A 847 29.43 -23.82 -2.69
C VAL A 847 28.00 -23.52 -3.16
N GLY A 848 27.49 -22.30 -3.00
CA GLY A 848 26.12 -21.96 -3.38
C GLY A 848 25.80 -22.09 -4.86
N LYS A 849 24.51 -22.29 -5.19
CA LYS A 849 24.05 -22.53 -6.57
C LYS A 849 23.90 -21.26 -7.42
N THR A 850 23.81 -20.10 -6.78
CA THR A 850 23.63 -18.81 -7.44
C THR A 850 24.60 -17.78 -6.89
N PRO A 851 25.20 -16.92 -7.73
CA PRO A 851 26.00 -15.82 -7.23
C PRO A 851 25.15 -14.87 -6.41
N ALA A 852 25.65 -14.50 -5.23
CA ALA A 852 25.08 -13.42 -4.44
C ALA A 852 25.12 -12.09 -5.19
N THR A 853 24.17 -11.20 -4.91
CA THR A 853 24.27 -9.84 -5.41
C THR A 853 25.36 -9.07 -4.67
N LEU A 854 26.14 -8.28 -5.40
CA LEU A 854 27.21 -7.46 -4.84
C LEU A 854 26.67 -6.08 -4.50
N SER A 855 26.75 -5.68 -3.23
CA SER A 855 26.34 -4.33 -2.79
C SER A 855 27.08 -3.22 -3.53
N SER A 856 28.30 -3.46 -4.02
CA SER A 856 29.06 -2.49 -4.82
C SER A 856 28.40 -2.18 -6.17
N LYS A 857 27.63 -3.13 -6.69
CA LYS A 857 26.88 -2.98 -7.94
C LYS A 857 25.51 -2.35 -7.68
N ASP A 858 24.71 -2.94 -6.78
CA ASP A 858 23.36 -2.44 -6.49
C ASP A 858 23.37 -1.01 -5.96
N TYR A 859 24.33 -0.68 -5.09
CA TYR A 859 24.45 0.66 -4.53
C TYR A 859 25.32 1.58 -5.37
N GLU A 860 25.68 1.21 -6.61
CA GLU A 860 26.45 2.07 -7.51
C GLU A 860 27.74 2.61 -6.84
N GLN A 861 28.42 1.76 -6.05
CA GLN A 861 29.65 2.07 -5.32
C GLN A 861 30.82 1.19 -5.82
N PRO A 862 31.31 1.39 -7.06
CA PRO A 862 32.32 0.51 -7.65
C PRO A 862 33.65 0.53 -6.88
N ALA A 863 34.03 1.64 -6.25
CA ALA A 863 35.22 1.71 -5.38
C ALA A 863 35.13 0.77 -4.16
N GLY A 864 33.91 0.39 -3.76
CA GLY A 864 33.62 -0.54 -2.68
C GLY A 864 33.61 -2.01 -3.11
N TYR A 865 34.04 -2.35 -4.34
CA TYR A 865 34.06 -3.73 -4.85
C TYR A 865 34.71 -4.71 -3.84
N PRO A 866 34.04 -5.82 -3.49
CA PRO A 866 34.41 -6.61 -2.31
C PRO A 866 35.67 -7.46 -2.50
N PHE A 867 36.14 -7.67 -3.73
CA PHE A 867 37.28 -8.51 -4.06
C PHE A 867 38.46 -7.69 -4.61
N LYS A 868 39.66 -8.28 -4.61
CA LYS A 868 40.80 -7.76 -5.38
C LYS A 868 40.81 -8.34 -6.80
N ASP A 869 41.40 -7.63 -7.75
CA ASP A 869 41.60 -8.16 -9.09
C ASP A 869 42.49 -9.41 -9.04
N GLY A 870 42.13 -10.42 -9.83
CA GLY A 870 42.76 -11.73 -9.87
C GLY A 870 42.50 -12.60 -8.64
N GLN A 871 41.60 -12.22 -7.72
CA GLN A 871 41.25 -13.04 -6.55
C GLN A 871 40.78 -14.43 -7.03
N ALA A 872 41.44 -15.49 -6.56
CA ALA A 872 41.04 -16.85 -6.86
C ALA A 872 39.71 -17.16 -6.16
N ILE A 873 38.69 -17.44 -6.97
CA ILE A 873 37.33 -17.74 -6.52
C ILE A 873 36.94 -19.10 -7.12
N TYR A 874 36.64 -20.05 -6.25
CA TYR A 874 36.32 -21.41 -6.62
C TYR A 874 34.83 -21.66 -6.45
N VAL A 875 34.18 -22.12 -7.52
CA VAL A 875 32.74 -22.39 -7.55
C VAL A 875 32.45 -23.72 -8.22
N ARG A 876 31.20 -24.20 -8.19
CA ARG A 876 30.83 -25.44 -8.89
C ARG A 876 30.99 -25.29 -10.41
N PRO A 877 31.39 -26.35 -11.15
CA PRO A 877 31.48 -26.33 -12.61
C PRO A 877 30.26 -25.75 -13.32
N SER A 878 29.06 -26.11 -12.86
CA SER A 878 27.79 -25.66 -13.47
C SER A 878 27.52 -24.16 -13.37
N VAL A 879 28.17 -23.44 -12.43
CA VAL A 879 27.85 -22.04 -12.12
C VAL A 879 28.99 -21.06 -12.40
N VAL A 880 30.14 -21.54 -12.90
CA VAL A 880 31.30 -20.69 -13.25
C VAL A 880 30.88 -19.50 -14.11
N ASN A 881 30.15 -19.75 -15.21
CA ASN A 881 29.72 -18.69 -16.12
C ASN A 881 28.75 -17.71 -15.45
N ALA A 882 27.83 -18.19 -14.62
CA ALA A 882 26.88 -17.32 -13.89
C ALA A 882 27.62 -16.36 -12.95
N TYR A 883 28.62 -16.86 -12.21
CA TYR A 883 29.46 -16.04 -11.34
C TYR A 883 30.31 -15.05 -12.13
N LYS A 884 30.92 -15.45 -13.25
CA LYS A 884 31.65 -14.53 -14.13
C LYS A 884 30.76 -13.41 -14.65
N THR A 885 29.57 -13.74 -15.16
CA THR A 885 28.60 -12.74 -15.63
C THR A 885 28.16 -11.80 -14.51
N ALA A 886 27.96 -12.32 -13.30
CA ALA A 886 27.50 -11.51 -12.17
C ALA A 886 28.61 -10.59 -11.62
N TRP A 887 29.85 -11.07 -11.55
CA TRP A 887 30.92 -10.45 -10.76
C TRP A 887 32.08 -9.87 -11.58
N GLU A 888 32.37 -10.34 -12.81
CA GLU A 888 33.54 -9.93 -13.62
C GLU A 888 33.25 -8.82 -14.66
N GLN A 889 32.28 -7.93 -14.45
CA GLN A 889 31.99 -6.88 -15.45
C GLN A 889 33.16 -5.88 -15.61
N ASP A 890 33.48 -5.12 -14.56
CA ASP A 890 34.56 -4.11 -14.57
C ASP A 890 35.83 -4.58 -13.83
N HIS A 891 35.83 -5.83 -13.37
CA HIS A 891 36.90 -6.46 -12.59
C HIS A 891 37.26 -7.81 -13.20
N THR A 892 38.54 -8.15 -13.21
CA THR A 892 38.96 -9.50 -13.61
C THR A 892 39.19 -10.32 -12.36
N LEU A 893 38.47 -11.43 -12.21
CA LEU A 893 38.63 -12.35 -11.10
C LEU A 893 39.22 -13.68 -11.58
N GLY A 894 39.71 -14.48 -10.64
CA GLY A 894 40.16 -15.85 -10.89
C GLY A 894 39.03 -16.85 -10.71
N ILE A 895 37.83 -16.59 -11.27
CA ILE A 895 36.67 -17.48 -11.08
C ILE A 895 36.86 -18.76 -11.90
N THR A 896 36.91 -19.91 -11.23
CA THR A 896 37.11 -21.21 -11.86
C THR A 896 36.50 -22.35 -11.03
N SER A 897 36.17 -23.47 -11.67
CA SER A 897 35.85 -24.72 -10.97
C SER A 897 37.07 -25.53 -10.58
N GLN A 898 38.21 -25.27 -11.23
CA GLN A 898 39.43 -26.04 -11.09
C GLN A 898 40.21 -25.59 -9.86
N ILE A 899 40.08 -26.33 -8.76
CA ILE A 899 40.84 -26.14 -7.53
C ILE A 899 42.22 -26.78 -7.71
N PRO A 900 43.32 -26.02 -7.73
CA PRO A 900 44.65 -26.56 -8.05
C PRO A 900 45.12 -27.62 -7.05
N GLN A 901 45.62 -28.73 -7.56
CA GLN A 901 46.16 -29.85 -6.78
C GLN A 901 47.62 -30.11 -7.13
N LYS A 902 48.46 -30.36 -6.13
CA LYS A 902 49.89 -30.65 -6.33
C LYS A 902 50.36 -31.76 -5.39
N THR A 903 51.03 -32.74 -5.96
CA THR A 903 51.71 -33.81 -5.22
C THR A 903 53.20 -33.50 -5.05
N LYS A 904 53.84 -34.06 -4.01
CA LYS A 904 55.29 -33.92 -3.76
C LYS A 904 55.91 -35.29 -3.48
N GLY A 905 56.71 -35.78 -4.43
CA GLY A 905 57.55 -36.98 -4.24
C GLY A 905 56.76 -38.21 -3.83
N HIS A 906 55.86 -38.68 -4.71
CA HIS A 906 55.03 -39.90 -4.65
C HIS A 906 53.60 -39.75 -4.09
N GLY A 907 53.08 -38.52 -4.00
CA GLY A 907 51.67 -38.27 -3.65
C GLY A 907 51.46 -37.06 -2.75
N GLY A 908 50.30 -37.02 -2.11
CA GLY A 908 49.89 -36.02 -1.14
C GLY A 908 48.63 -36.47 -0.42
N THR A 909 48.16 -35.65 0.51
CA THR A 909 46.86 -35.85 1.15
C THR A 909 46.02 -34.59 0.99
N VAL A 910 44.70 -34.76 1.03
CA VAL A 910 43.72 -33.67 0.90
C VAL A 910 42.51 -33.95 1.78
N CYS A 911 41.82 -32.87 2.13
CA CYS A 911 40.49 -32.90 2.73
C CYS A 911 39.82 -31.56 2.43
N PHE A 912 38.60 -31.57 1.91
CA PHE A 912 37.80 -30.35 1.67
C PHE A 912 36.51 -30.41 2.48
N PRO A 913 35.95 -29.28 2.92
CA PRO A 913 34.66 -29.23 3.63
C PRO A 913 33.44 -29.31 2.69
N PHE A 914 33.65 -29.66 1.43
CA PHE A 914 32.65 -29.85 0.39
C PHE A 914 33.08 -31.04 -0.47
N ASP A 915 32.13 -31.60 -1.21
CA ASP A 915 32.40 -32.72 -2.10
C ASP A 915 33.25 -32.26 -3.28
N VAL A 916 34.26 -33.07 -3.63
CA VAL A 916 35.11 -32.82 -4.78
C VAL A 916 35.22 -34.03 -5.69
N LYS A 917 35.42 -33.76 -6.98
CA LYS A 917 35.67 -34.78 -7.99
C LYS A 917 36.97 -34.50 -8.72
N TYR A 918 37.75 -35.54 -8.96
CA TYR A 918 38.96 -35.46 -9.79
C TYR A 918 38.62 -35.85 -11.23
N PRO A 919 39.27 -35.23 -12.24
CA PRO A 919 39.03 -35.57 -13.64
C PRO A 919 39.22 -37.06 -13.93
N SER A 920 38.19 -37.71 -14.47
CA SER A 920 38.24 -39.12 -14.88
C SER A 920 38.79 -39.23 -16.31
N GLY A 921 39.89 -39.98 -16.51
CA GLY A 921 40.30 -40.44 -17.85
C GLY A 921 41.37 -39.63 -18.60
N GLN A 922 42.09 -38.68 -17.97
CA GLN A 922 43.14 -37.90 -18.65
C GLN A 922 44.56 -38.48 -18.43
N GLY A 923 44.77 -39.70 -18.92
CA GLY A 923 46.10 -40.31 -19.07
C GLY A 923 46.77 -40.79 -17.77
N ASN A 924 47.88 -41.51 -17.91
CA ASN A 924 48.56 -42.16 -16.77
C ASN A 924 49.28 -41.17 -15.82
N ASN A 925 49.35 -39.88 -16.19
CA ASN A 925 50.05 -38.85 -15.43
C ASN A 925 49.17 -38.10 -14.42
N ASP A 926 47.84 -38.25 -14.43
CA ASP A 926 46.93 -37.46 -13.60
C ASP A 926 46.80 -37.89 -12.12
N ILE A 927 46.24 -36.99 -11.30
CA ILE A 927 46.03 -37.24 -9.87
C ILE A 927 44.76 -38.08 -9.65
N LYS A 928 44.91 -39.22 -8.98
CA LYS A 928 43.82 -40.08 -8.51
C LYS A 928 43.67 -40.05 -6.99
N PRO A 929 42.43 -40.06 -6.47
CA PRO A 929 42.18 -40.20 -5.04
C PRO A 929 42.19 -41.66 -4.60
N TYR A 930 42.75 -41.92 -3.42
CA TYR A 930 42.87 -43.22 -2.77
C TYR A 930 42.47 -43.12 -1.30
N VAL A 931 41.78 -44.14 -0.79
CA VAL A 931 41.48 -44.28 0.64
C VAL A 931 42.08 -45.56 1.21
N PRO A 932 42.70 -45.53 2.40
CA PRO A 932 43.20 -46.75 3.02
C PRO A 932 42.07 -47.59 3.64
N VAL A 933 42.07 -48.89 3.35
CA VAL A 933 41.01 -49.83 3.75
C VAL A 933 41.53 -51.09 4.43
N ASP A 934 42.80 -51.44 4.22
CA ASP A 934 43.43 -52.60 4.87
C ASP A 934 44.67 -52.16 5.65
N TYR A 935 44.59 -52.39 6.97
CA TYR A 935 45.56 -52.00 7.99
C TYR A 935 46.23 -53.20 8.65
N SER A 936 45.94 -54.43 8.20
CA SER A 936 46.39 -55.67 8.84
C SER A 936 47.92 -55.77 8.97
N HIS A 937 48.65 -55.21 7.99
CA HIS A 937 50.11 -55.24 7.89
C HIS A 937 50.82 -54.04 8.53
N VAL A 938 50.09 -53.14 9.18
CA VAL A 938 50.66 -51.90 9.72
C VAL A 938 51.52 -52.12 10.97
N HIS A 939 51.51 -53.34 11.52
CA HIS A 939 52.30 -53.70 12.70
C HIS A 939 53.38 -54.77 12.42
N ASP A 940 53.63 -55.10 11.16
CA ASP A 940 54.63 -56.10 10.77
C ASP A 940 56.05 -55.64 11.16
N ALA A 941 56.84 -56.54 11.76
CA ALA A 941 58.14 -56.21 12.36
C ALA A 941 59.22 -55.84 11.32
N SER A 942 59.13 -56.33 10.08
CA SER A 942 60.17 -56.20 9.06
C SER A 942 59.83 -55.22 7.93
N ASN A 943 58.55 -55.09 7.54
CA ASN A 943 58.14 -54.23 6.42
C ASN A 943 56.68 -53.76 6.51
N PRO A 944 56.34 -52.89 7.48
CA PRO A 944 54.95 -52.56 7.73
C PRO A 944 54.36 -51.58 6.70
N PHE A 945 53.10 -51.83 6.29
CA PHE A 945 52.42 -51.08 5.24
C PHE A 945 50.92 -50.92 5.47
N VAL A 946 50.30 -50.01 4.72
CA VAL A 946 48.84 -49.83 4.64
C VAL A 946 48.41 -49.93 3.19
N ARG A 947 47.36 -50.70 2.91
CA ARG A 947 46.78 -50.80 1.57
C ARG A 947 45.69 -49.75 1.35
N ALA A 948 45.83 -48.99 0.28
CA ALA A 948 44.86 -47.99 -0.17
C ALA A 948 44.37 -48.30 -1.58
N TYR A 949 43.06 -48.16 -1.78
CA TYR A 949 42.40 -48.45 -3.05
C TYR A 949 41.86 -47.15 -3.64
N SER A 950 41.87 -47.09 -4.97
CA SER A 950 41.33 -45.95 -5.70
C SER A 950 39.81 -45.89 -5.53
N LEU A 951 39.26 -44.69 -5.62
CA LEU A 951 37.80 -44.48 -5.67
C LEU A 951 37.35 -44.60 -7.12
N ASP A 952 36.39 -45.49 -7.39
CA ASP A 952 35.97 -45.88 -8.74
C ASP A 952 35.50 -44.69 -9.61
N ASP A 953 34.87 -43.69 -9.00
CA ASP A 953 34.32 -42.50 -9.65
C ASP A 953 35.12 -41.20 -9.37
N TYR A 954 36.28 -41.33 -8.69
CA TYR A 954 37.20 -40.24 -8.40
C TYR A 954 36.58 -39.12 -7.53
N TYR A 955 35.50 -39.45 -6.84
CA TYR A 955 34.74 -38.56 -5.97
C TYR A 955 35.21 -38.71 -4.52
N ILE A 956 35.44 -37.57 -3.85
CA ILE A 956 35.75 -37.51 -2.42
C ILE A 956 34.60 -36.75 -1.74
N PRO A 957 33.89 -37.36 -0.79
CA PRO A 957 32.85 -36.67 -0.02
C PRO A 957 33.47 -35.60 0.89
N ALA A 958 32.69 -34.58 1.24
CA ALA A 958 33.08 -33.55 2.20
C ALA A 958 33.65 -34.15 3.50
N PHE A 959 34.64 -33.46 4.07
CA PHE A 959 35.38 -33.82 5.27
C PHE A 959 36.11 -35.18 5.22
N THR A 960 36.20 -35.81 4.06
CA THR A 960 36.89 -37.09 3.90
C THR A 960 38.37 -36.86 3.58
N GLY A 961 39.23 -37.41 4.42
CA GLY A 961 40.67 -37.43 4.18
C GLY A 961 41.05 -38.48 3.15
N ALA A 962 41.69 -38.07 2.06
CA ALA A 962 42.16 -38.99 1.01
C ALA A 962 43.66 -38.81 0.72
N PHE A 963 44.27 -39.86 0.22
CA PHE A 963 45.54 -39.79 -0.49
C PHE A 963 45.30 -39.41 -1.93
N ILE A 964 46.20 -38.62 -2.49
CA ILE A 964 46.19 -38.25 -3.89
C ILE A 964 47.54 -38.55 -4.50
N ARG A 965 47.58 -39.21 -5.65
CA ARG A 965 48.84 -39.52 -6.34
C ARG A 965 48.64 -39.65 -7.85
N SER A 966 49.73 -39.55 -8.58
CA SER A 966 49.82 -40.02 -9.97
C SER A 966 50.40 -41.43 -9.99
N LYS A 967 49.99 -42.22 -11.00
CA LYS A 967 50.47 -43.59 -11.19
C LYS A 967 51.91 -43.61 -11.74
N GLU A 968 52.23 -42.71 -12.67
CA GLU A 968 53.51 -42.74 -13.40
C GLU A 968 54.51 -41.69 -12.94
N THR A 969 54.06 -40.63 -12.26
CA THR A 969 54.93 -39.50 -11.90
C THR A 969 55.01 -39.27 -10.40
N SER A 970 56.23 -39.04 -9.91
CA SER A 970 56.48 -38.74 -8.49
C SER A 970 56.04 -37.32 -8.10
N ALA A 971 55.85 -36.41 -9.05
CA ALA A 971 55.29 -35.09 -8.81
C ALA A 971 54.45 -34.64 -10.01
N VAL A 972 53.18 -34.35 -9.76
CA VAL A 972 52.22 -33.84 -10.75
C VAL A 972 51.48 -32.63 -10.19
N THR A 973 51.17 -31.68 -11.07
CA THR A 973 50.20 -30.61 -10.82
C THR A 973 48.96 -30.93 -11.67
N SER A 974 47.80 -30.97 -11.05
CA SER A 974 46.48 -31.19 -11.70
C SER A 974 45.45 -30.36 -10.93
N TYR A 975 44.17 -30.75 -10.95
CA TYR A 975 43.09 -30.08 -10.23
C TYR A 975 42.04 -31.07 -9.74
N CYS A 976 41.19 -30.60 -8.84
CA CYS A 976 39.90 -31.20 -8.53
C CYS A 976 38.83 -30.11 -8.68
N GLU A 977 37.56 -30.49 -8.78
CA GLU A 977 36.44 -29.57 -8.87
C GLU A 977 35.43 -29.86 -7.77
N MET A 978 34.67 -28.85 -7.35
CA MET A 978 33.51 -29.09 -6.50
C MET A 978 32.50 -29.95 -7.26
N ASP A 979 31.96 -30.97 -6.63
CA ASP A 979 30.89 -31.73 -7.24
C ASP A 979 29.61 -30.87 -7.37
N ASN A 980 28.89 -30.98 -8.48
CA ASN A 980 27.70 -30.16 -8.71
C ASN A 980 26.54 -30.52 -7.79
N ASP A 981 26.47 -31.77 -7.33
CA ASP A 981 25.33 -32.27 -6.56
C ASP A 981 25.53 -32.04 -5.06
N GLN A 982 26.78 -32.06 -4.59
CA GLN A 982 27.11 -32.02 -3.16
C GLN A 982 26.29 -33.05 -2.35
N ALA A 983 26.22 -34.28 -2.89
CA ALA A 983 25.37 -35.35 -2.36
C ALA A 983 25.87 -35.96 -1.04
N HIS A 984 27.12 -35.67 -0.64
CA HIS A 984 27.80 -36.27 0.51
C HIS A 984 27.73 -37.81 0.52
N THR A 985 27.82 -38.43 -0.67
CA THR A 985 27.63 -39.87 -0.86
C THR A 985 28.69 -40.64 -0.09
N ALA A 986 28.29 -41.63 0.71
CA ALA A 986 29.25 -42.48 1.41
C ALA A 986 30.12 -43.28 0.43
N ILE A 987 31.41 -43.43 0.74
CA ILE A 987 32.31 -44.30 -0.02
C ILE A 987 31.91 -45.76 0.20
N THR A 988 31.64 -46.48 -0.90
CA THR A 988 31.13 -47.88 -0.91
C THR A 988 32.23 -48.94 -1.04
N LEU A 989 33.50 -48.55 -0.95
CA LEU A 989 34.65 -49.44 -1.07
C LEU A 989 34.75 -50.42 0.11
N SER A 990 34.87 -51.72 -0.18
CA SER A 990 34.95 -52.76 0.84
C SER A 990 36.13 -52.53 1.80
N GLY A 991 35.88 -52.61 3.10
CA GLY A 991 36.87 -52.34 4.15
C GLY A 991 37.03 -50.85 4.52
N TYR A 992 36.44 -49.93 3.75
CA TYR A 992 36.40 -48.52 4.15
C TYR A 992 35.36 -48.29 5.24
N ASN A 993 35.78 -47.66 6.34
CA ASN A 993 34.87 -47.16 7.36
C ASN A 993 35.42 -45.83 7.90
N PRO A 994 34.71 -44.70 7.68
CA PRO A 994 35.19 -43.38 8.11
C PRO A 994 35.25 -43.24 9.63
N MET A 995 34.63 -44.14 10.39
CA MET A 995 34.62 -44.17 11.85
C MET A 995 35.55 -45.25 12.44
N ALA A 996 36.29 -46.00 11.62
CA ALA A 996 37.19 -47.04 12.11
C ALA A 996 38.31 -46.51 13.01
N ASP A 997 38.79 -47.35 13.93
CA ASP A 997 39.94 -47.05 14.80
C ASP A 997 41.16 -46.60 13.99
N ASN A 998 41.43 -47.33 12.91
CA ASN A 998 42.45 -47.01 11.93
C ASN A 998 41.79 -46.33 10.73
N ARG A 999 42.14 -45.07 10.46
CA ARG A 999 41.53 -44.29 9.38
C ARG A 999 42.35 -43.06 8.99
N MET A 1000 42.10 -42.54 7.79
CA MET A 1000 42.48 -41.17 7.45
C MET A 1000 41.57 -40.16 8.15
N VAL A 1001 42.16 -39.10 8.66
CA VAL A 1001 41.47 -37.99 9.33
C VAL A 1001 41.76 -36.72 8.55
N GLY A 1002 40.70 -36.05 8.12
CA GLY A 1002 40.77 -34.77 7.43
C GLY A 1002 41.06 -33.59 8.37
N ALA A 1003 41.81 -32.61 7.89
CA ALA A 1003 42.09 -31.34 8.54
C ALA A 1003 41.74 -30.22 7.54
N VAL A 1004 40.59 -29.58 7.74
CA VAL A 1004 40.11 -28.44 6.92
C VAL A 1004 40.52 -27.07 7.49
N GLU A 1005 41.19 -27.10 8.64
CA GLU A 1005 41.82 -25.96 9.31
C GLU A 1005 43.18 -26.37 9.88
N ASP A 1006 44.01 -25.39 10.22
CA ASP A 1006 45.27 -25.67 10.90
C ASP A 1006 44.99 -26.34 12.24
N THR A 1007 45.38 -27.61 12.35
CA THR A 1007 45.00 -28.48 13.45
C THR A 1007 46.25 -28.80 14.29
N PRO A 1008 46.36 -28.30 15.53
CA PRO A 1008 47.42 -28.72 16.43
C PRO A 1008 47.18 -30.18 16.84
N LEU A 1009 48.08 -31.07 16.43
CA LEU A 1009 47.92 -32.50 16.67
C LEU A 1009 48.52 -32.91 18.00
N THR A 1010 47.70 -33.59 18.81
CA THR A 1010 48.13 -34.37 19.96
C THR A 1010 47.64 -35.79 19.75
N ASN A 1011 48.53 -36.78 19.83
CA ASN A 1011 48.15 -38.18 19.68
C ASN A 1011 47.19 -38.57 20.82
N GLU A 1012 45.97 -39.00 20.47
CA GLU A 1012 45.00 -39.54 21.42
C GLU A 1012 45.59 -40.72 22.22
N SER A 1013 45.09 -40.91 23.44
CA SER A 1013 45.46 -42.07 24.26
C SER A 1013 45.12 -43.36 23.51
N GLY A 1014 46.09 -44.27 23.39
CA GLY A 1014 45.93 -45.49 22.61
C GLY A 1014 46.09 -45.36 21.09
N TYR A 1015 46.40 -44.17 20.55
CA TYR A 1015 46.61 -43.96 19.10
C TYR A 1015 47.91 -43.24 18.77
N GLN A 1016 48.35 -43.39 17.52
CA GLN A 1016 49.52 -42.75 16.94
C GLN A 1016 49.17 -42.21 15.54
N TYR A 1017 49.50 -40.95 15.28
CA TYR A 1017 49.20 -40.28 14.02
C TYR A 1017 50.42 -40.26 13.09
N TYR A 1018 50.15 -40.24 11.78
CA TYR A 1018 51.15 -40.30 10.73
C TYR A 1018 50.82 -39.32 9.60
N ALA A 1019 51.81 -38.58 9.12
CA ALA A 1019 51.69 -37.71 7.94
C ALA A 1019 52.36 -38.33 6.73
N PHE A 1020 51.83 -38.06 5.55
CA PHE A 1020 52.49 -38.46 4.31
C PHE A 1020 53.71 -37.59 4.03
N LYS A 1021 54.86 -38.22 3.83
CA LYS A 1021 56.12 -37.56 3.45
C LYS A 1021 56.96 -38.51 2.60
N GLN A 1022 57.25 -38.09 1.36
CA GLN A 1022 58.15 -38.79 0.43
C GLN A 1022 57.81 -40.29 0.23
N GLY A 1023 56.56 -40.60 -0.13
CA GLY A 1023 56.12 -41.98 -0.40
C GLY A 1023 55.90 -42.86 0.84
N LYS A 1024 56.06 -42.30 2.05
CA LYS A 1024 55.86 -43.02 3.32
C LYS A 1024 54.97 -42.24 4.26
N LEU A 1025 54.31 -42.96 5.16
CA LEU A 1025 53.62 -42.40 6.30
C LEU A 1025 54.59 -42.32 7.47
N VAL A 1026 54.87 -41.11 7.94
CA VAL A 1026 55.86 -40.83 8.98
C VAL A 1026 55.15 -40.44 10.26
N LYS A 1027 55.59 -41.03 11.37
CA LYS A 1027 55.05 -40.79 12.71
C LYS A 1027 55.06 -39.31 13.07
N LEU A 1028 53.95 -38.80 13.58
CA LEU A 1028 53.78 -37.43 14.07
C LEU A 1028 53.98 -37.37 15.59
N ASN A 1029 54.85 -36.46 16.03
CA ASN A 1029 55.00 -36.14 17.44
C ASN A 1029 53.85 -35.22 17.91
N ASN A 1030 53.59 -35.20 19.21
CA ASN A 1030 52.64 -34.27 19.80
C ASN A 1030 53.12 -32.81 19.59
N GLY A 1031 52.17 -31.89 19.40
CA GLY A 1031 52.45 -30.46 19.23
C GLY A 1031 52.78 -30.03 17.80
N VAL A 1032 52.68 -30.93 16.82
CA VAL A 1032 52.83 -30.56 15.39
C VAL A 1032 51.55 -29.88 14.91
N ASN A 1033 51.67 -28.66 14.38
CA ASN A 1033 50.54 -27.99 13.73
C ASN A 1033 50.37 -28.52 12.30
N PHE A 1034 49.27 -29.22 12.04
CA PHE A 1034 49.01 -29.85 10.75
C PHE A 1034 48.24 -28.89 9.85
N PRO A 1035 48.69 -28.70 8.59
CA PRO A 1035 48.12 -27.68 7.71
C PRO A 1035 46.66 -27.96 7.32
N TYR A 1036 45.88 -26.90 7.13
CA TYR A 1036 44.53 -26.95 6.57
C TYR A 1036 44.48 -27.53 5.14
N PHE A 1037 43.29 -28.01 4.76
CA PHE A 1037 42.97 -28.77 3.54
C PHE A 1037 43.89 -29.99 3.27
N LYS A 1038 44.34 -30.65 4.34
CA LYS A 1038 45.17 -31.88 4.28
C LYS A 1038 44.56 -32.99 5.11
N ALA A 1039 45.14 -34.18 5.04
CA ALA A 1039 44.73 -35.31 5.87
C ALA A 1039 45.94 -36.08 6.43
N TYR A 1040 45.75 -36.71 7.58
CA TYR A 1040 46.75 -37.54 8.26
C TYR A 1040 46.13 -38.90 8.63
N LEU A 1041 46.95 -39.91 8.83
CA LEU A 1041 46.49 -41.25 9.21
C LEU A 1041 46.50 -41.40 10.73
N ARG A 1042 45.39 -41.87 11.30
CA ARG A 1042 45.24 -42.29 12.70
C ARG A 1042 45.34 -43.82 12.77
N LEU A 1043 46.18 -44.33 13.66
CA LEU A 1043 46.36 -45.76 13.90
C LEU A 1043 46.32 -46.09 15.40
N LYS A 1044 45.72 -47.23 15.76
CA LYS A 1044 45.73 -47.77 17.12
C LYS A 1044 47.15 -48.21 17.51
N LYS A 1045 47.58 -47.88 18.73
CA LYS A 1045 48.93 -48.19 19.25
C LYS A 1045 49.07 -49.68 19.55
N THR A 1046 50.22 -50.24 19.17
CA THR A 1046 50.81 -51.47 19.72
C THR A 1046 52.12 -51.13 20.45
N PRO A 1047 52.65 -52.02 21.32
CA PRO A 1047 53.80 -51.71 22.20
C PRO A 1047 55.09 -51.23 21.50
N ALA A 1048 55.24 -51.47 20.19
CA ALA A 1048 56.40 -51.07 19.40
C ALA A 1048 56.03 -50.41 18.04
N GLY A 1049 55.00 -49.55 18.01
CA GLY A 1049 54.50 -48.94 16.76
C GLY A 1049 55.60 -48.33 15.88
N ALA A 1050 55.59 -48.63 14.58
CA ALA A 1050 56.72 -48.31 13.71
C ALA A 1050 56.89 -46.80 13.47
N LYS A 1051 58.14 -46.42 13.16
CA LYS A 1051 58.55 -45.03 12.90
C LYS A 1051 57.99 -44.50 11.57
N SER A 1052 57.82 -45.39 10.59
CA SER A 1052 57.18 -45.10 9.31
C SER A 1052 56.67 -46.36 8.62
N PHE A 1053 55.75 -46.19 7.66
CA PHE A 1053 55.12 -47.24 6.88
C PHE A 1053 55.09 -46.89 5.39
N ARG A 1054 55.12 -47.90 4.51
CA ARG A 1054 54.87 -47.68 3.07
C ARG A 1054 53.36 -47.75 2.78
N LEU A 1055 52.93 -47.05 1.74
CA LEU A 1055 51.59 -47.25 1.16
C LEU A 1055 51.68 -48.25 0.02
N VAL A 1056 50.78 -49.23 0.00
CA VAL A 1056 50.59 -50.16 -1.12
C VAL A 1056 49.28 -49.76 -1.78
N PHE A 1057 49.29 -49.55 -3.09
CA PHE A 1057 48.10 -49.19 -3.84
C PHE A 1057 47.51 -50.43 -4.46
N GLY A 1058 46.21 -50.67 -4.27
CA GLY A 1058 45.54 -51.90 -4.73
C GLY A 1058 45.76 -52.17 -6.23
N ASP A 1059 45.77 -51.12 -7.04
CA ASP A 1059 45.99 -51.18 -8.49
C ASP A 1059 47.46 -51.49 -8.91
N GLU A 1060 48.37 -51.64 -7.95
CA GLU A 1060 49.81 -51.88 -8.15
C GLU A 1060 50.33 -53.14 -7.44
N ASP A 1061 49.47 -53.88 -6.74
CA ASP A 1061 49.89 -55.10 -6.05
C ASP A 1061 50.27 -56.16 -7.13
N PRO A 1062 51.56 -56.56 -7.28
CA PRO A 1062 51.98 -57.51 -8.30
C PRO A 1062 51.50 -58.96 -8.05
N GLY A 1063 50.68 -59.16 -7.00
CA GLY A 1063 50.25 -60.46 -6.50
C GLY A 1063 49.11 -61.13 -7.26
N GLU A 1064 48.46 -60.47 -8.22
CA GLU A 1064 47.48 -61.10 -9.11
C GLU A 1064 48.00 -61.21 -10.55
N THR A 1065 49.14 -61.88 -10.70
CA THR A 1065 49.19 -62.84 -11.81
C THR A 1065 48.30 -64.00 -11.39
N THR A 1066 47.33 -64.37 -12.21
CA THR A 1066 46.52 -65.59 -12.06
C THR A 1066 47.39 -66.83 -12.32
N GLY A 1067 48.43 -67.00 -11.53
CA GLY A 1067 49.05 -68.28 -11.28
C GLY A 1067 48.00 -69.13 -10.58
N ILE A 1068 47.47 -70.12 -11.30
CA ILE A 1068 46.78 -71.23 -10.67
C ILE A 1068 47.81 -71.89 -9.75
N ASP A 1069 47.68 -71.65 -8.45
CA ASP A 1069 48.37 -72.45 -7.45
C ASP A 1069 47.98 -73.92 -7.65
N GLY A 1070 49.00 -74.76 -7.73
CA GLY A 1070 48.85 -76.19 -7.97
C GLY A 1070 47.86 -76.84 -7.00
N VAL A 1071 47.24 -77.90 -7.50
CA VAL A 1071 46.35 -78.80 -6.74
C VAL A 1071 47.01 -79.15 -5.41
N THR A 1072 46.36 -78.80 -4.31
CA THR A 1072 46.65 -79.35 -2.98
C THR A 1072 46.24 -80.81 -2.96
N GLU A 1073 47.14 -81.69 -2.51
CA GLU A 1073 46.87 -83.12 -2.28
C GLU A 1073 45.79 -83.28 -1.20
N SER A 1074 44.52 -83.35 -1.58
CA SER A 1074 43.46 -84.05 -0.84
C SER A 1074 42.10 -83.89 -1.53
N ASP A 1075 41.96 -84.47 -2.72
CA ASP A 1075 40.64 -84.86 -3.25
C ASP A 1075 40.66 -86.35 -3.56
N SER A 1076 40.11 -87.14 -2.63
CA SER A 1076 40.10 -88.60 -2.62
C SER A 1076 39.02 -89.22 -3.53
N ASP A 1077 38.78 -88.62 -4.70
CA ASP A 1077 37.74 -89.11 -5.61
C ASP A 1077 38.35 -89.71 -6.90
N ASN A 1078 38.20 -91.03 -7.07
CA ASN A 1078 38.87 -91.86 -8.08
C ASN A 1078 38.32 -91.71 -9.51
N ALA A 1079 37.60 -90.62 -9.80
CA ALA A 1079 37.04 -90.36 -11.11
C ALA A 1079 38.13 -90.19 -12.18
N PRO A 1080 38.03 -90.84 -13.35
CA PRO A 1080 39.08 -90.79 -14.35
C PRO A 1080 39.02 -89.54 -15.23
N TYR A 1081 40.15 -89.17 -15.83
CA TYR A 1081 40.24 -88.09 -16.81
C TYR A 1081 39.79 -88.56 -18.19
N TYR A 1082 39.23 -87.65 -19.00
CA TYR A 1082 38.93 -87.88 -20.41
C TYR A 1082 39.54 -86.77 -21.26
N ASN A 1083 40.08 -87.06 -22.43
CA ASN A 1083 40.46 -85.99 -23.36
C ASN A 1083 39.22 -85.36 -24.02
N LEU A 1084 39.38 -84.28 -24.79
CA LEU A 1084 38.26 -83.56 -25.42
C LEU A 1084 37.45 -84.37 -26.44
N ASN A 1085 37.92 -85.58 -26.80
CA ASN A 1085 37.21 -86.53 -27.65
C ASN A 1085 36.48 -87.63 -26.85
N GLY A 1086 36.44 -87.53 -25.52
CA GLY A 1086 35.70 -88.46 -24.65
C GLY A 1086 36.43 -89.79 -24.34
N ILE A 1087 37.75 -89.88 -24.57
CA ILE A 1087 38.53 -91.09 -24.28
C ILE A 1087 39.20 -90.99 -22.91
N ARG A 1088 39.07 -92.05 -22.09
CA ARG A 1088 39.62 -92.13 -20.73
C ARG A 1088 41.16 -92.13 -20.74
N VAL A 1089 41.77 -91.30 -19.88
CA VAL A 1089 43.22 -91.11 -19.72
C VAL A 1089 43.60 -91.38 -18.26
N THR A 1090 44.53 -92.30 -18.04
CA THR A 1090 44.90 -92.80 -16.71
C THR A 1090 46.05 -92.04 -16.05
N ARG A 1091 46.88 -91.32 -16.82
CA ARG A 1091 47.98 -90.47 -16.31
C ARG A 1091 48.15 -89.23 -17.20
N PRO A 1092 47.30 -88.21 -17.05
CA PRO A 1092 47.39 -87.01 -17.87
C PRO A 1092 48.64 -86.19 -17.53
N THR A 1093 49.41 -85.77 -18.54
CA THR A 1093 50.72 -85.11 -18.37
C THR A 1093 50.72 -83.64 -18.82
N GLN A 1094 50.14 -83.31 -19.97
CA GLN A 1094 49.98 -81.94 -20.47
C GLN A 1094 48.80 -81.89 -21.47
N GLY A 1095 47.99 -80.84 -21.45
CA GLY A 1095 46.81 -80.65 -22.30
C GLY A 1095 45.49 -80.44 -21.54
N VAL A 1096 44.38 -80.36 -22.30
CA VAL A 1096 43.03 -80.11 -21.77
C VAL A 1096 42.23 -81.40 -21.67
N TYR A 1097 41.66 -81.66 -20.49
CA TYR A 1097 40.88 -82.86 -20.16
C TYR A 1097 39.53 -82.51 -19.53
N ILE A 1098 38.62 -83.47 -19.47
CA ILE A 1098 37.34 -83.40 -18.77
C ILE A 1098 37.38 -84.41 -17.62
N ARG A 1099 37.08 -83.97 -16.40
CA ARG A 1099 36.95 -84.83 -15.21
C ARG A 1099 35.72 -84.38 -14.41
N ASN A 1100 34.82 -85.31 -14.08
CA ASN A 1100 33.51 -85.02 -13.46
C ASN A 1100 32.72 -83.89 -14.16
N GLY A 1101 32.70 -83.90 -15.50
CA GLY A 1101 31.95 -82.91 -16.31
C GLY A 1101 32.57 -81.50 -16.38
N LYS A 1102 33.75 -81.28 -15.76
CA LYS A 1102 34.47 -79.99 -15.79
C LYS A 1102 35.73 -80.06 -16.64
N LYS A 1103 36.05 -78.97 -17.34
CA LYS A 1103 37.28 -78.80 -18.13
C LYS A 1103 38.45 -78.50 -17.19
N ILE A 1104 39.48 -79.35 -17.23
CA ILE A 1104 40.71 -79.28 -16.45
C ILE A 1104 41.89 -79.12 -17.42
N ILE A 1105 42.76 -78.14 -17.19
CA ILE A 1105 43.97 -77.95 -18.00
C ILE A 1105 45.16 -78.38 -17.16
N ILE A 1106 45.90 -79.37 -17.65
CA ILE A 1106 47.15 -79.83 -17.05
C ILE A 1106 48.26 -79.22 -17.91
N LYS A 1107 49.10 -78.39 -17.31
CA LYS A 1107 50.14 -77.64 -18.03
C LYS A 1107 51.42 -78.43 -18.18
#